data_AF-A0AAW0S7S2-F1
#
_entry.id   AF-A0AAW0S7S2-F1
#
_cell.length_a   1.000
_cell.length_b   1.000
_cell.length_c   1.000
_cell.angle_alpha   90.00
_cell.angle_beta   90.00
_cell.angle_gamma   90.00
#
_symmetry.space_group_name_H-M   'P 1'
#
loop_
_entity.id
_entity.type
_entity.pdbx_description
1 polymer ?
#
loop_
_entity_poly.entity_id
_entity_poly.type
_entity_poly.pdbx_seq_one_letter_code
_entity_poly.pdbx_strand_id
1 'polypeptide(L)'
;MPGTAYDPRESSVRDRDRRRHSRTRERDRSGSDDETTEDESMLGERDIEREQERERRDRERDRDRVRQRRHRESYASRDSAPPPSAPASPPSRRMSLTDRLKGTFLRRGSSNAGGGPPSPPARRSSANAANTAGSGGGSSASKGSPVPRIREWLDTCNNQHGRHCNGTSEPSSAPSTFRPQFLIDAADKCLVRAKPEDRYVALSYVWGPGLRARGGGQDEPAQLTKANLDEWLAALPENNVPQTIADAIWLARKLGLRHIWIDRMCIIQDDEAVKENHIRHMAYVFANAYLTIVAAHGDVNTGLLPLNPRRPSRPPRVGGGSSSADHNELLLASRWNTRGWTLQELLYSRRAVFFFEEVVTWECHCDLWQQGNGGGFARNMWKGKKPECTNRIASSAFGFQHAPWPDMDEYARVAADYSARRVTQVDDTLKAFSGITTVLTRIFPGGFVFGMPLMFLDCALLWRPQASIRRRALSRPPFLPSWSWMGWWFDGIRVDLTLWKAAADYVQDTRATGKRGQPARRFQAPGAFRIRPTVVWRLSDRATSVPVPNTGFQFRELRGRRNAAAALPPGWSRSGAHFVHDGDDNTVFRYPVPVEDPPEEGEVSPPPGELAYPGPLLAFRTTSGIFDVDFSVTLSPKDTINPPVAVGNIWGRGRRWIGEFRAHDGWLGIQSSNYDGDEKLEFVAISAVVERGVSLVFPPDRFEEHADSKGVLEVVNVLWIERIAGLAYRRGIGHVLQKAWDAHAVDEMDILLG
;
A
#
# COMPACT_ATOMS: atom_id res chain seq x y z
N MET A 1 27.35 -55.33 11.66
CA MET A 1 26.88 -56.45 12.51
C MET A 1 25.68 -55.97 13.32
N PRO A 2 24.68 -56.84 13.62
CA PRO A 2 23.31 -56.49 13.22
C PRO A 2 22.21 -56.80 14.26
N GLY A 3 20.97 -56.46 13.88
CA GLY A 3 19.72 -56.96 14.49
C GLY A 3 18.75 -55.84 14.89
N THR A 4 17.44 -55.95 14.67
CA THR A 4 16.64 -56.96 13.93
C THR A 4 15.33 -56.31 13.45
N ALA A 5 14.78 -56.78 12.32
CA ALA A 5 13.43 -56.42 11.87
C ALA A 5 12.44 -57.57 12.16
N TYR A 6 11.15 -57.26 12.35
CA TYR A 6 10.08 -58.26 12.26
C TYR A 6 8.71 -57.67 11.89
N ASP A 7 8.06 -58.35 10.96
CA ASP A 7 6.71 -58.27 10.36
C ASP A 7 6.55 -59.66 9.67
N PRO A 8 5.37 -60.27 9.36
CA PRO A 8 4.11 -59.59 8.96
C PRO A 8 2.76 -60.36 9.20
N ARG A 9 1.66 -59.88 8.58
CA ARG A 9 0.40 -60.62 8.18
C ARG A 9 -0.52 -61.13 9.32
N GLU A 10 -1.77 -61.62 9.17
CA GLU A 10 -2.90 -61.64 8.17
C GLU A 10 -4.18 -62.12 8.95
N SER A 11 -5.47 -62.04 8.55
CA SER A 11 -6.21 -61.45 7.40
C SER A 11 -7.74 -61.29 7.69
N SER A 12 -8.45 -60.57 6.80
CA SER A 12 -9.81 -60.86 6.25
C SER A 12 -11.12 -60.86 7.08
N VAL A 13 -12.05 -59.97 6.67
CA VAL A 13 -13.43 -60.23 6.14
C VAL A 13 -14.42 -61.12 6.92
N ARG A 14 -15.63 -60.59 7.25
CA ARG A 14 -16.94 -61.15 6.80
C ARG A 14 -18.19 -60.28 7.09
N ASP A 15 -19.05 -60.19 6.09
CA ASP A 15 -20.47 -59.80 6.19
C ASP A 15 -21.29 -60.73 7.10
N ARG A 16 -22.38 -60.22 7.69
CA ARG A 16 -23.75 -60.67 7.30
C ARG A 16 -24.92 -59.86 7.85
N ASP A 17 -25.77 -59.52 6.91
CA ASP A 17 -27.16 -59.07 7.01
C ASP A 17 -28.09 -60.09 7.70
N ARG A 18 -29.11 -59.64 8.46
CA ARG A 18 -30.47 -60.24 8.46
C ARG A 18 -31.56 -59.45 9.21
N ARG A 19 -32.30 -58.66 8.42
CA ARG A 19 -33.78 -58.58 8.31
C ARG A 19 -34.69 -58.68 9.56
N ARG A 20 -35.54 -57.64 9.70
CA ARG A 20 -37.00 -57.64 9.99
C ARG A 20 -37.57 -58.58 11.08
N HIS A 21 -38.39 -58.00 11.95
CA HIS A 21 -39.84 -58.33 11.99
C HIS A 21 -40.68 -57.12 12.41
N SER A 22 -41.88 -57.00 11.85
CA SER A 22 -42.87 -55.96 12.19
C SER A 22 -43.96 -56.55 13.09
N ARG A 23 -44.64 -55.69 13.87
CA ARG A 23 -45.98 -55.98 14.40
C ARG A 23 -46.75 -54.70 14.69
N THR A 24 -47.95 -54.61 14.14
CA THR A 24 -48.94 -53.55 14.36
C THR A 24 -49.72 -53.78 15.66
N ARG A 25 -50.35 -52.72 16.18
CA ARG A 25 -51.52 -52.81 17.06
C ARG A 25 -52.26 -51.48 17.11
N GLU A 26 -53.45 -51.43 16.52
CA GLU A 26 -54.43 -50.38 16.76
C GLU A 26 -55.16 -50.63 18.09
N ARG A 27 -55.70 -49.56 18.70
CA ARG A 27 -57.03 -49.59 19.32
C ARG A 27 -57.58 -48.19 19.61
N ASP A 28 -58.89 -48.09 19.52
CA ASP A 28 -59.68 -46.86 19.39
C ASP A 28 -59.96 -46.16 20.73
N ARG A 29 -60.29 -44.86 20.66
CA ARG A 29 -61.37 -44.23 21.46
C ARG A 29 -61.78 -42.83 20.96
N SER A 30 -62.81 -42.82 20.13
CA SER A 30 -63.93 -41.86 20.04
C SER A 30 -63.87 -40.49 20.77
N GLY A 31 -64.17 -39.42 20.03
CA GLY A 31 -64.85 -38.22 20.54
C GLY A 31 -64.60 -36.93 19.73
N SER A 32 -65.68 -36.31 19.21
CA SER A 32 -65.91 -34.85 18.98
C SER A 32 -64.76 -34.00 18.35
N ASP A 33 -64.92 -33.26 17.24
CA ASP A 33 -66.12 -32.64 16.62
C ASP A 33 -65.96 -32.41 15.10
N ASP A 34 -67.03 -31.98 14.42
CA ASP A 34 -67.03 -31.49 13.02
C ASP A 34 -66.50 -30.03 12.93
N GLU A 35 -65.42 -29.80 12.19
CA GLU A 35 -65.15 -28.59 11.37
C GLU A 35 -63.74 -28.65 10.73
N THR A 36 -63.62 -29.06 9.45
CA THR A 36 -62.60 -28.62 8.45
C THR A 36 -62.58 -29.55 7.22
N THR A 37 -63.22 -29.17 6.11
CA THR A 37 -63.17 -29.93 4.83
C THR A 37 -62.97 -29.06 3.59
N GLU A 38 -62.30 -27.90 3.72
CA GLU A 38 -61.98 -27.01 2.59
C GLU A 38 -60.49 -26.65 2.41
N ASP A 39 -59.60 -26.97 3.38
CA ASP A 39 -58.19 -26.53 3.34
C ASP A 39 -57.20 -27.58 2.77
N GLU A 40 -57.51 -28.88 2.85
CA GLU A 40 -56.60 -29.93 2.31
C GLU A 40 -56.48 -29.92 0.77
N SER A 41 -57.53 -29.53 0.05
CA SER A 41 -57.49 -29.36 -1.42
C SER A 41 -56.52 -28.26 -1.84
N MET A 42 -56.55 -27.14 -1.12
CA MET A 42 -55.72 -25.95 -1.32
C MET A 42 -54.24 -26.16 -0.97
N LEU A 43 -53.86 -27.29 -0.35
CA LEU A 43 -52.45 -27.68 -0.17
C LEU A 43 -51.94 -28.52 -1.35
N GLY A 44 -52.75 -29.48 -1.82
CA GLY A 44 -52.40 -30.35 -2.94
C GLY A 44 -52.11 -29.58 -4.24
N GLU A 45 -52.94 -28.59 -4.60
CA GLU A 45 -52.73 -27.80 -5.82
C GLU A 45 -51.43 -26.97 -5.79
N ARG A 46 -51.05 -26.44 -4.61
CA ARG A 46 -49.85 -25.60 -4.47
C ARG A 46 -48.54 -26.39 -4.54
N ASP A 47 -48.52 -27.65 -4.09
CA ASP A 47 -47.33 -28.50 -4.30
C ASP A 47 -47.27 -29.05 -5.74
N ILE A 48 -48.41 -29.27 -6.41
CA ILE A 48 -48.45 -29.56 -7.85
C ILE A 48 -47.90 -28.39 -8.68
N GLU A 49 -48.27 -27.14 -8.38
CA GLU A 49 -47.65 -25.97 -9.04
C GLU A 49 -46.13 -25.90 -8.81
N ARG A 50 -45.67 -26.17 -7.58
CA ARG A 50 -44.23 -26.17 -7.24
C ARG A 50 -43.44 -27.25 -7.97
N GLU A 51 -44.03 -28.43 -8.20
CA GLU A 51 -43.39 -29.48 -8.98
C GLU A 51 -43.36 -29.15 -10.48
N GLN A 52 -44.45 -28.61 -11.03
CA GLN A 52 -44.49 -28.12 -12.42
C GLN A 52 -43.50 -26.96 -12.65
N GLU A 53 -43.32 -26.06 -11.70
CA GLU A 53 -42.33 -24.98 -11.81
C GLU A 53 -40.89 -25.51 -11.75
N ARG A 54 -40.61 -26.53 -10.94
CA ARG A 54 -39.32 -27.24 -10.92
C ARG A 54 -39.02 -27.90 -12.27
N GLU A 55 -39.96 -28.68 -12.82
CA GLU A 55 -39.82 -29.27 -14.16
C GLU A 55 -39.55 -28.21 -15.22
N ARG A 56 -40.25 -27.07 -15.16
CA ARG A 56 -40.10 -25.96 -16.12
C ARG A 56 -38.70 -25.34 -16.03
N ARG A 57 -38.20 -25.08 -14.82
CA ARG A 57 -36.85 -24.55 -14.58
C ARG A 57 -35.77 -25.53 -15.04
N ASP A 58 -35.95 -26.84 -14.86
CA ASP A 58 -34.99 -27.84 -15.35
C ASP A 58 -35.01 -28.01 -16.88
N ARG A 59 -36.19 -27.95 -17.50
CA ARG A 59 -36.33 -27.89 -18.97
C ARG A 59 -35.67 -26.64 -19.57
N GLU A 60 -35.60 -25.52 -18.84
CA GLU A 60 -34.82 -24.34 -19.25
C GLU A 60 -33.31 -24.51 -19.03
N ARG A 61 -32.88 -25.07 -17.88
CA ARG A 61 -31.47 -25.38 -17.61
C ARG A 61 -30.86 -26.29 -18.67
N ASP A 62 -31.57 -27.32 -19.13
CA ASP A 62 -31.08 -28.21 -20.19
C ASP A 62 -31.15 -27.57 -21.59
N ARG A 63 -32.12 -26.68 -21.87
CA ARG A 63 -32.11 -25.87 -23.11
C ARG A 63 -30.88 -24.96 -23.19
N ASP A 64 -30.49 -24.33 -22.09
CA ASP A 64 -29.30 -23.47 -22.07
C ASP A 64 -27.99 -24.28 -22.06
N ARG A 65 -27.94 -25.46 -21.45
CA ARG A 65 -26.83 -26.42 -21.65
C ARG A 65 -26.67 -26.81 -23.12
N VAL A 66 -27.76 -27.09 -23.83
CA VAL A 66 -27.74 -27.38 -25.27
C VAL A 66 -27.31 -26.16 -26.10
N ARG A 67 -27.73 -24.95 -25.74
CA ARG A 67 -27.22 -23.71 -26.37
C ARG A 67 -25.72 -23.51 -26.16
N GLN A 68 -25.24 -23.62 -24.93
CA GLN A 68 -23.81 -23.48 -24.61
C GLN A 68 -22.97 -24.54 -25.31
N ARG A 69 -23.46 -25.78 -25.41
CA ARG A 69 -22.83 -26.85 -26.17
C ARG A 69 -22.72 -26.51 -27.66
N ARG A 70 -23.82 -26.12 -28.31
CA ARG A 70 -23.81 -25.67 -29.72
C ARG A 70 -22.90 -24.45 -29.94
N HIS A 71 -22.81 -23.54 -28.97
CA HIS A 71 -21.92 -22.39 -29.05
C HIS A 71 -20.43 -22.78 -28.94
N ARG A 72 -20.08 -23.82 -28.16
CA ARG A 72 -18.72 -24.39 -28.13
C ARG A 72 -18.39 -25.14 -29.43
N GLU A 73 -19.30 -25.96 -29.91
CA GLU A 73 -19.15 -26.74 -31.16
C GLU A 73 -19.00 -25.81 -32.38
N SER A 74 -19.70 -24.66 -32.40
CA SER A 74 -19.56 -23.61 -33.43
C SER A 74 -18.16 -22.95 -33.46
N TYR A 75 -17.52 -22.77 -32.30
CA TYR A 75 -16.17 -22.20 -32.23
C TYR A 75 -15.07 -23.22 -32.55
N ALA A 76 -15.25 -24.49 -32.17
CA ALA A 76 -14.26 -25.54 -32.40
C ALA A 76 -14.07 -25.90 -33.90
N SER A 77 -15.01 -25.54 -34.76
CA SER A 77 -15.01 -25.91 -36.19
C SER A 77 -14.44 -24.82 -37.13
N ARG A 78 -13.73 -23.80 -36.61
CA ARG A 78 -13.27 -22.65 -37.43
C ARG A 78 -11.76 -22.51 -37.65
N ASP A 79 -10.92 -23.21 -36.91
CA ASP A 79 -9.46 -23.18 -37.09
C ASP A 79 -8.96 -24.35 -37.95
N SER A 80 -9.28 -24.34 -39.25
CA SER A 80 -8.66 -25.21 -40.26
C SER A 80 -8.85 -24.68 -41.69
N ALA A 81 -7.76 -24.73 -42.48
CA ALA A 81 -7.61 -24.38 -43.90
C ALA A 81 -7.66 -22.87 -44.31
N PRO A 82 -6.61 -22.34 -44.98
CA PRO A 82 -6.63 -21.07 -45.72
C PRO A 82 -7.02 -21.24 -47.20
N PRO A 83 -7.64 -20.23 -47.86
CA PRO A 83 -7.04 -19.62 -49.06
C PRO A 83 -7.43 -18.10 -49.21
N PRO A 84 -7.41 -17.46 -50.41
CA PRO A 84 -6.22 -16.86 -51.03
C PRO A 84 -6.37 -15.32 -51.30
N SER A 85 -5.76 -14.80 -52.38
CA SER A 85 -5.40 -13.39 -52.60
C SER A 85 -6.47 -12.41 -53.15
N ALA A 86 -6.17 -11.10 -52.97
CA ALA A 86 -6.70 -9.82 -53.50
C ALA A 86 -7.25 -9.80 -54.97
N PRO A 87 -8.01 -8.76 -55.47
CA PRO A 87 -7.83 -7.31 -55.15
C PRO A 87 -9.03 -6.30 -55.27
N ALA A 88 -8.70 -5.01 -55.02
CA ALA A 88 -9.30 -3.76 -55.54
C ALA A 88 -10.55 -3.08 -54.87
N SER A 89 -10.71 -1.78 -55.16
CA SER A 89 -11.55 -0.73 -54.51
C SER A 89 -12.56 -0.09 -55.54
N PRO A 90 -13.33 1.03 -55.33
CA PRO A 90 -13.41 2.01 -54.22
C PRO A 90 -14.89 2.40 -53.78
N PRO A 91 -15.42 3.65 -53.68
CA PRO A 91 -16.12 4.10 -52.44
C PRO A 91 -17.53 4.76 -52.58
N SER A 92 -18.19 5.10 -51.46
CA SER A 92 -19.34 6.04 -51.45
C SER A 92 -19.50 6.87 -50.16
N ARG A 93 -20.25 7.98 -50.23
CA ARG A 93 -20.51 8.98 -49.15
C ARG A 93 -21.93 8.83 -48.57
N ARG A 94 -22.13 9.24 -47.30
CA ARG A 94 -23.19 10.21 -46.90
C ARG A 94 -22.96 10.78 -45.49
N MET A 95 -23.69 11.83 -45.13
CA MET A 95 -23.48 12.66 -43.93
C MET A 95 -24.68 12.64 -42.95
N SER A 96 -24.37 13.02 -41.70
CA SER A 96 -25.17 13.68 -40.65
C SER A 96 -26.70 13.76 -40.77
N LEU A 97 -27.39 13.55 -39.64
CA LEU A 97 -28.81 13.89 -39.46
C LEU A 97 -29.07 14.44 -38.04
N THR A 98 -28.52 15.62 -37.74
CA THR A 98 -28.75 16.38 -36.50
C THR A 98 -30.10 17.13 -36.46
N ASP A 99 -30.96 16.93 -37.45
CA ASP A 99 -32.22 17.67 -37.66
C ASP A 99 -33.47 16.82 -37.36
N ARG A 100 -33.63 16.33 -36.11
CA ARG A 100 -34.85 15.55 -35.75
C ARG A 100 -35.62 15.87 -34.47
N LEU A 101 -35.12 16.73 -33.57
CA LEU A 101 -35.93 17.25 -32.45
C LEU A 101 -35.67 18.75 -32.21
N LYS A 102 -36.75 19.54 -32.26
CA LYS A 102 -36.81 20.97 -31.93
C LYS A 102 -38.15 21.25 -31.25
N GLY A 103 -38.14 22.22 -30.32
CA GLY A 103 -39.35 22.84 -29.79
C GLY A 103 -39.75 22.33 -28.39
N THR A 104 -40.26 23.19 -27.49
CA THR A 104 -40.40 24.65 -27.58
C THR A 104 -40.61 25.25 -26.18
N PHE A 105 -40.18 26.49 -25.92
CA PHE A 105 -41.07 27.55 -25.41
C PHE A 105 -40.44 28.96 -25.53
N LEU A 106 -41.21 29.86 -26.15
CA LEU A 106 -41.24 31.35 -26.22
C LEU A 106 -40.10 32.16 -25.52
N ARG A 107 -39.37 33.07 -26.22
CA ARG A 107 -39.74 34.40 -26.81
C ARG A 107 -39.94 35.47 -25.69
N ARG A 108 -39.22 36.61 -25.63
CA ARG A 108 -39.31 37.86 -26.45
C ARG A 108 -38.30 38.91 -25.87
N GLY A 109 -37.65 39.86 -26.56
CA GLY A 109 -37.39 40.15 -27.99
C GLY A 109 -37.01 41.65 -28.26
N SER A 110 -36.28 41.95 -29.36
CA SER A 110 -35.98 43.29 -29.93
C SER A 110 -34.90 44.16 -29.22
N SER A 111 -34.15 45.11 -29.84
CA SER A 111 -34.20 45.77 -31.18
C SER A 111 -32.79 46.17 -31.75
N ASN A 112 -32.70 46.52 -33.05
CA ASN A 112 -31.50 46.98 -33.78
C ASN A 112 -31.33 48.53 -33.84
N ALA A 113 -30.08 49.01 -33.99
CA ALA A 113 -29.59 50.08 -34.92
C ALA A 113 -28.14 50.52 -34.55
N GLY A 114 -27.24 51.04 -35.41
CA GLY A 114 -27.26 51.24 -36.88
C GLY A 114 -26.78 52.64 -37.32
N GLY A 115 -25.60 52.79 -37.96
CA GLY A 115 -25.09 54.08 -38.47
C GLY A 115 -23.65 54.06 -39.05
N GLY A 116 -23.28 55.03 -39.90
CA GLY A 116 -22.01 55.07 -40.67
C GLY A 116 -21.28 56.44 -40.72
N PRO A 117 -20.18 56.58 -41.52
CA PRO A 117 -19.21 57.69 -41.46
C PRO A 117 -19.44 58.84 -42.47
N PRO A 118 -18.69 59.97 -42.37
CA PRO A 118 -17.64 60.29 -43.37
C PRO A 118 -16.35 60.94 -42.79
N SER A 119 -15.54 61.68 -43.57
CA SER A 119 -14.11 62.00 -43.29
C SER A 119 -13.68 63.50 -43.40
N PRO A 120 -12.46 63.93 -43.85
CA PRO A 120 -11.52 64.76 -43.05
C PRO A 120 -11.20 66.17 -43.64
N PRO A 121 -10.20 66.94 -43.14
CA PRO A 121 -8.92 67.04 -43.88
C PRO A 121 -7.61 67.48 -43.12
N ALA A 122 -6.43 67.16 -43.71
CA ALA A 122 -5.15 67.94 -43.75
C ALA A 122 -4.34 68.26 -42.45
N ARG A 123 -3.00 68.48 -42.43
CA ARG A 123 -1.89 68.38 -43.43
C ARG A 123 -0.48 68.28 -42.76
N ARG A 124 0.43 67.47 -43.35
CA ARG A 124 1.94 67.49 -43.45
C ARG A 124 2.80 68.31 -42.46
N SER A 125 4.02 67.90 -42.06
CA SER A 125 5.17 67.29 -42.80
C SER A 125 5.87 66.17 -41.98
N SER A 126 6.56 65.12 -42.48
CA SER A 126 7.59 64.89 -43.54
C SER A 126 8.95 65.55 -43.25
N ALA A 127 10.11 64.86 -43.27
CA ALA A 127 10.49 63.51 -43.75
C ALA A 127 11.53 62.87 -42.77
N ASN A 128 12.11 61.67 -42.94
CA ASN A 128 12.29 60.82 -44.13
C ASN A 128 12.42 59.33 -43.73
N ALA A 129 11.86 58.41 -44.53
CA ALA A 129 12.05 56.95 -44.32
C ALA A 129 11.81 56.18 -45.63
N ALA A 130 12.76 55.32 -46.02
CA ALA A 130 12.64 54.46 -47.21
C ALA A 130 13.53 53.21 -47.12
N ASN A 131 13.02 52.14 -46.52
CA ASN A 131 12.68 50.91 -47.24
C ASN A 131 12.19 49.81 -46.29
N THR A 132 11.15 49.08 -46.69
CA THR A 132 10.52 48.04 -45.88
C THR A 132 10.59 46.67 -46.57
N ALA A 133 11.24 45.74 -45.89
CA ALA A 133 10.98 44.30 -45.94
C ALA A 133 11.36 43.74 -44.56
N GLY A 134 10.63 42.80 -43.95
CA GLY A 134 9.45 42.10 -44.46
C GLY A 134 9.38 40.70 -43.84
N SER A 135 9.23 40.62 -42.51
CA SER A 135 9.23 39.34 -41.79
C SER A 135 8.27 39.34 -40.60
N GLY A 136 7.13 38.67 -40.77
CA GLY A 136 6.23 38.31 -39.67
C GLY A 136 6.64 36.97 -39.07
N GLY A 137 7.49 36.99 -38.04
CA GLY A 137 7.96 35.78 -37.35
C GLY A 137 7.29 35.58 -36.00
N GLY A 138 6.32 34.66 -35.89
CA GLY A 138 5.76 34.25 -34.60
C GLY A 138 6.80 33.49 -33.78
N SER A 139 7.19 34.01 -32.62
CA SER A 139 8.26 33.41 -31.79
C SER A 139 7.80 32.10 -31.15
N SER A 140 8.19 30.97 -31.74
CA SER A 140 8.08 29.65 -31.13
C SER A 140 9.12 29.52 -30.02
N ALA A 141 8.67 29.63 -28.76
CA ALA A 141 9.54 29.49 -27.60
C ALA A 141 10.14 28.07 -27.55
N SER A 142 11.43 27.95 -27.83
CA SER A 142 12.12 26.66 -27.87
C SER A 142 12.19 26.03 -26.48
N LYS A 143 11.85 24.74 -26.38
CA LYS A 143 12.03 23.95 -25.16
C LYS A 143 13.54 23.79 -24.88
N GLY A 144 14.07 24.68 -24.04
CA GLY A 144 15.42 24.53 -23.51
C GLY A 144 15.56 23.22 -22.74
N SER A 145 16.71 22.55 -22.90
CA SER A 145 17.01 21.31 -22.17
C SER A 145 16.89 21.52 -20.66
N PRO A 146 16.33 20.58 -19.87
CA PRO A 146 16.22 20.74 -18.42
C PRO A 146 17.56 20.61 -17.67
N VAL A 147 18.61 20.08 -18.32
CA VAL A 147 19.92 19.78 -17.70
C VAL A 147 20.55 20.95 -16.93
N PRO A 148 20.57 22.21 -17.44
CA PRO A 148 21.13 23.33 -16.69
C PRO A 148 20.39 23.61 -15.38
N ARG A 149 19.06 23.46 -15.37
CA ARG A 149 18.24 23.67 -14.16
C ARG A 149 18.36 22.52 -13.17
N ILE A 150 18.54 21.28 -13.64
CA ILE A 150 18.85 20.14 -12.76
C ILE A 150 20.21 20.37 -12.06
N ARG A 151 21.19 20.98 -12.76
CA ARG A 151 22.47 21.37 -12.15
C ARG A 151 22.29 22.53 -11.15
N GLU A 152 21.56 23.59 -11.51
CA GLU A 152 21.21 24.70 -10.61
C GLU A 152 20.55 24.20 -9.32
N TRP A 153 19.62 23.25 -9.40
CA TRP A 153 18.98 22.59 -8.27
C TRP A 153 19.97 21.77 -7.43
N LEU A 154 20.81 20.96 -8.07
CA LEU A 154 21.86 20.18 -7.39
C LEU A 154 22.84 21.09 -6.63
N ASP A 155 23.33 22.15 -7.28
CA ASP A 155 24.25 23.13 -6.70
C ASP A 155 23.59 23.93 -5.58
N THR A 156 22.32 24.32 -5.73
CA THR A 156 21.50 24.96 -4.69
C THR A 156 21.40 24.05 -3.46
N CYS A 157 21.04 22.78 -3.66
CA CYS A 157 20.92 21.78 -2.59
C CYS A 157 22.25 21.58 -1.86
N ASN A 158 23.35 21.41 -2.60
CA ASN A 158 24.68 21.21 -2.04
C ASN A 158 25.14 22.40 -1.18
N ASN A 159 24.94 23.62 -1.66
CA ASN A 159 25.43 24.85 -1.03
C ASN A 159 24.53 25.39 0.09
N GLN A 160 23.26 24.98 0.17
CA GLN A 160 22.28 25.54 1.12
C GLN A 160 21.77 24.52 2.16
N HIS A 161 21.87 23.22 1.91
CA HIS A 161 21.30 22.18 2.79
C HIS A 161 22.32 21.45 3.68
N GLY A 162 23.60 21.81 3.62
CA GLY A 162 24.63 21.36 4.57
C GLY A 162 24.72 19.83 4.74
N ARG A 163 24.97 19.35 5.97
CA ARG A 163 25.07 17.91 6.27
C ARG A 163 23.75 17.15 6.01
N HIS A 164 22.59 17.81 6.03
CA HIS A 164 21.26 17.16 5.91
C HIS A 164 21.04 16.48 4.54
N CYS A 165 21.43 17.12 3.43
CA CYS A 165 21.37 16.50 2.10
C CYS A 165 22.71 15.92 1.63
N ASN A 166 23.86 16.44 2.11
CA ASN A 166 25.17 15.92 1.72
C ASN A 166 25.57 14.62 2.47
N GLY A 167 25.00 14.36 3.64
CA GLY A 167 25.44 13.32 4.57
C GLY A 167 26.56 13.79 5.50
N THR A 168 27.05 12.88 6.35
CA THR A 168 28.28 13.09 7.13
C THR A 168 29.49 13.16 6.19
N SER A 169 30.26 14.25 6.30
CA SER A 169 31.39 14.55 5.42
C SER A 169 32.74 14.05 5.97
N GLU A 170 32.72 13.18 6.97
CA GLU A 170 33.91 12.70 7.69
C GLU A 170 34.09 11.20 7.37
N PRO A 171 35.09 10.83 6.54
CA PRO A 171 35.26 9.45 6.07
C PRO A 171 35.77 8.48 7.16
N SER A 172 36.14 9.00 8.33
CA SER A 172 36.64 8.25 9.49
C SER A 172 35.53 7.80 10.47
N SER A 173 34.31 8.31 10.34
CA SER A 173 33.18 8.03 11.26
C SER A 173 31.88 7.69 10.51
N ALA A 174 31.95 7.46 9.20
CA ALA A 174 30.85 6.89 8.44
C ALA A 174 30.86 5.36 8.66
N PRO A 175 29.82 4.76 9.27
CA PRO A 175 29.76 3.30 9.42
C PRO A 175 29.80 2.63 8.05
N SER A 176 30.37 1.42 7.99
CA SER A 176 30.59 0.64 6.77
C SER A 176 29.29 0.11 6.15
N THR A 177 28.48 1.04 5.64
CA THR A 177 27.18 0.78 5.01
C THR A 177 27.37 0.09 3.65
N PHE A 178 26.42 -0.77 3.31
CA PHE A 178 26.41 -1.50 2.06
C PHE A 178 26.62 -0.59 0.84
N ARG A 179 27.43 -1.06 -0.11
CA ARG A 179 27.64 -0.50 -1.44
C ARG A 179 27.24 -1.57 -2.47
N PRO A 180 26.65 -1.20 -3.61
CA PRO A 180 26.42 -2.15 -4.70
C PRO A 180 27.75 -2.72 -5.20
N GLN A 181 27.77 -3.97 -5.66
CA GLN A 181 29.03 -4.61 -6.11
C GLN A 181 29.61 -3.95 -7.36
N PHE A 182 28.74 -3.49 -8.26
CA PHE A 182 29.09 -2.89 -9.54
C PHE A 182 28.37 -1.56 -9.77
N LEU A 183 28.95 -0.73 -10.62
CA LEU A 183 28.42 0.52 -11.16
C LEU A 183 28.68 0.54 -12.67
N ILE A 184 27.95 1.36 -13.41
CA ILE A 184 28.24 1.68 -14.81
C ILE A 184 29.07 2.97 -14.85
N ASP A 185 30.15 2.94 -15.61
CA ASP A 185 30.84 4.15 -16.05
C ASP A 185 30.07 4.83 -17.18
N ALA A 186 29.53 6.02 -16.93
CA ALA A 186 28.74 6.78 -17.89
C ALA A 186 29.60 7.52 -18.93
N ALA A 187 30.92 7.65 -18.72
CA ALA A 187 31.86 8.19 -19.70
C ALA A 187 32.32 7.11 -20.67
N ASP A 188 32.85 6.02 -20.13
CA ASP A 188 33.50 4.94 -20.88
C ASP A 188 32.51 3.84 -21.33
N LYS A 189 31.27 3.85 -20.79
CA LYS A 189 30.21 2.87 -21.04
C LYS A 189 30.61 1.41 -20.73
N CYS A 190 31.30 1.17 -19.62
CA CYS A 190 31.60 -0.18 -19.14
C CYS A 190 31.03 -0.40 -17.72
N LEU A 191 30.98 -1.65 -17.29
CA LEU A 191 30.74 -2.02 -15.91
C LEU A 191 32.06 -1.88 -15.12
N VAL A 192 32.00 -1.34 -13.91
CA VAL A 192 33.14 -1.21 -13.00
C VAL A 192 32.78 -1.73 -11.61
N ARG A 193 33.76 -2.29 -10.88
CA ARG A 193 33.58 -2.62 -9.46
C ARG A 193 33.51 -1.34 -8.64
N ALA A 194 32.51 -1.23 -7.76
CA ALA A 194 32.34 -0.06 -6.91
C ALA A 194 33.41 0.01 -5.81
N LYS A 195 33.78 1.23 -5.43
CA LYS A 195 34.66 1.54 -4.30
C LYS A 195 33.89 2.29 -3.20
N PRO A 196 34.34 2.26 -1.93
CA PRO A 196 33.68 2.98 -0.83
C PRO A 196 33.45 4.48 -1.11
N GLU A 197 34.43 5.12 -1.76
CA GLU A 197 34.45 6.53 -2.13
C GLU A 197 33.67 6.90 -3.39
N ASP A 198 33.13 5.93 -4.14
CA ASP A 198 32.49 6.20 -5.43
C ASP A 198 31.17 6.97 -5.27
N ARG A 199 31.14 8.16 -5.88
CA ARG A 199 29.93 8.97 -6.00
C ARG A 199 29.11 8.56 -7.21
N TYR A 200 28.00 7.85 -6.99
CA TYR A 200 27.12 7.37 -8.04
C TYR A 200 25.71 8.01 -8.05
N VAL A 201 25.09 7.99 -9.22
CA VAL A 201 23.66 8.23 -9.45
C VAL A 201 22.91 6.90 -9.34
N ALA A 202 21.68 6.86 -8.81
CA ALA A 202 20.80 5.69 -8.94
C ALA A 202 19.73 5.94 -10.02
N LEU A 203 19.40 4.93 -10.84
CA LEU A 203 18.22 4.98 -11.71
C LEU A 203 17.07 4.19 -11.07
N SER A 204 15.93 4.86 -10.90
CA SER A 204 14.67 4.27 -10.46
C SER A 204 13.64 4.33 -11.59
N TYR A 205 13.09 3.18 -11.99
CA TYR A 205 12.26 3.08 -13.20
C TYR A 205 11.29 1.89 -13.18
N VAL A 206 10.29 1.93 -14.05
CA VAL A 206 9.35 0.82 -14.27
C VAL A 206 9.91 -0.12 -15.34
N TRP A 207 10.15 -1.38 -15.01
CA TRP A 207 10.69 -2.39 -15.96
C TRP A 207 9.79 -2.67 -17.18
N GLY A 208 8.49 -2.35 -17.10
CA GLY A 208 7.49 -2.67 -18.12
C GLY A 208 6.84 -4.05 -17.92
N PRO A 209 5.88 -4.45 -18.78
CA PRO A 209 5.37 -5.81 -18.81
C PRO A 209 6.41 -6.72 -19.49
N GLY A 210 6.78 -7.83 -18.85
CA GLY A 210 7.73 -8.78 -19.45
C GLY A 210 7.19 -9.37 -20.77
N LEU A 211 8.05 -9.49 -21.79
CA LEU A 211 7.66 -9.92 -23.14
C LEU A 211 7.06 -11.32 -23.23
N ARG A 212 7.13 -12.13 -22.17
CA ARG A 212 6.43 -13.43 -22.05
C ARG A 212 4.91 -13.35 -22.30
N ALA A 213 4.31 -12.16 -22.22
CA ALA A 213 2.90 -11.91 -22.58
C ALA A 213 2.65 -11.65 -24.09
N ARG A 214 3.68 -11.63 -24.94
CA ARG A 214 3.59 -11.47 -26.40
C ARG A 214 4.62 -12.37 -27.09
N GLY A 215 4.17 -13.57 -27.50
CA GLY A 215 4.81 -14.47 -28.48
C GLY A 215 6.34 -14.56 -28.46
N GLY A 216 6.89 -15.60 -27.83
CA GLY A 216 8.32 -15.74 -27.56
C GLY A 216 9.25 -15.40 -28.74
N GLY A 217 10.05 -14.36 -28.55
CA GLY A 217 11.06 -13.84 -29.47
C GLY A 217 12.16 -13.11 -28.68
N GLN A 218 13.36 -13.00 -29.26
CA GLN A 218 14.65 -12.85 -28.55
C GLN A 218 14.90 -11.51 -27.82
N ASP A 219 13.99 -10.55 -27.86
CA ASP A 219 14.21 -9.17 -27.39
C ASP A 219 13.88 -8.93 -25.89
N GLU A 220 14.35 -9.80 -24.97
CA GLU A 220 14.35 -9.41 -23.54
C GLU A 220 15.44 -8.33 -23.29
N PRO A 221 15.11 -7.18 -22.65
CA PRO A 221 16.08 -6.09 -22.46
C PRO A 221 17.32 -6.49 -21.66
N ALA A 222 18.50 -6.06 -22.11
CA ALA A 222 19.80 -6.50 -21.61
C ALA A 222 19.92 -6.48 -20.07
N GLN A 223 20.44 -7.57 -19.50
CA GLN A 223 20.64 -7.75 -18.05
C GLN A 223 22.00 -8.39 -17.74
N LEU A 224 22.56 -8.06 -16.58
CA LEU A 224 23.82 -8.63 -16.12
C LEU A 224 23.63 -10.07 -15.63
N THR A 225 24.51 -10.96 -16.08
CA THR A 225 24.55 -12.38 -15.72
C THR A 225 26.00 -12.81 -15.51
N LYS A 226 26.24 -14.02 -15.00
CA LYS A 226 27.61 -14.57 -14.92
C LYS A 226 28.27 -14.72 -16.29
N ALA A 227 27.48 -15.00 -17.33
CA ALA A 227 27.98 -15.29 -18.68
C ALA A 227 28.47 -14.05 -19.45
N ASN A 228 27.90 -12.86 -19.19
CA ASN A 228 28.27 -11.61 -19.88
C ASN A 228 29.02 -10.60 -18.98
N LEU A 229 29.40 -11.00 -17.77
CA LEU A 229 30.11 -10.14 -16.82
C LEU A 229 31.43 -9.60 -17.40
N ASP A 230 32.29 -10.47 -17.92
CA ASP A 230 33.61 -10.07 -18.43
C ASP A 230 33.51 -9.24 -19.72
N GLU A 231 32.49 -9.50 -20.55
CA GLU A 231 32.18 -8.64 -21.71
C GLU A 231 31.79 -7.23 -21.25
N TRP A 232 30.90 -7.14 -20.26
CA TRP A 232 30.37 -5.85 -19.78
C TRP A 232 31.40 -5.04 -19.00
N LEU A 233 32.37 -5.70 -18.35
CA LEU A 233 33.55 -5.05 -17.75
C LEU A 233 34.44 -4.38 -18.82
N ALA A 234 34.43 -4.86 -20.06
CA ALA A 234 35.12 -4.21 -21.18
C ALA A 234 34.25 -3.13 -21.85
N ALA A 235 33.00 -3.45 -22.22
CA ALA A 235 32.03 -2.51 -22.77
C ALA A 235 30.58 -3.00 -22.59
N LEU A 236 29.67 -2.09 -22.28
CA LEU A 236 28.24 -2.37 -22.31
C LEU A 236 27.75 -2.61 -23.75
N PRO A 237 26.75 -3.48 -23.95
CA PRO A 237 26.25 -3.81 -25.28
C PRO A 237 25.66 -2.58 -25.97
N GLU A 238 26.03 -2.35 -27.24
CA GLU A 238 25.52 -1.20 -28.00
C GLU A 238 24.05 -1.38 -28.42
N ASN A 239 23.65 -2.64 -28.63
CA ASN A 239 22.27 -3.03 -28.90
C ASN A 239 21.55 -3.46 -27.62
N ASN A 240 20.21 -3.45 -27.65
CA ASN A 240 19.33 -3.94 -26.57
C ASN A 240 19.47 -3.24 -25.20
N VAL A 241 20.18 -2.11 -25.13
CA VAL A 241 20.10 -1.14 -24.02
C VAL A 241 18.90 -0.22 -24.24
N PRO A 242 17.87 -0.25 -23.36
CA PRO A 242 16.65 0.54 -23.55
C PRO A 242 16.81 2.05 -23.41
N GLN A 243 15.89 2.81 -24.03
CA GLN A 243 15.94 4.27 -24.08
C GLN A 243 15.99 4.92 -22.69
N THR A 244 15.22 4.45 -21.70
CA THR A 244 15.21 5.05 -20.34
C THR A 244 16.55 4.87 -19.63
N ILE A 245 17.25 3.76 -19.90
CA ILE A 245 18.59 3.48 -19.39
C ILE A 245 19.63 4.33 -20.13
N ALA A 246 19.58 4.37 -21.46
CA ALA A 246 20.49 5.18 -22.29
C ALA A 246 20.39 6.68 -21.96
N ASP A 247 19.17 7.20 -21.78
CA ASP A 247 18.91 8.58 -21.38
C ASP A 247 19.45 8.89 -19.96
N ALA A 248 19.33 7.94 -19.03
CA ALA A 248 19.84 8.11 -17.66
C ALA A 248 21.38 8.12 -17.60
N ILE A 249 22.04 7.22 -18.32
CA ILE A 249 23.51 7.19 -18.47
C ILE A 249 23.98 8.50 -19.12
N TRP A 250 23.31 8.95 -20.19
CA TRP A 250 23.60 10.24 -20.83
C TRP A 250 23.43 11.42 -19.87
N LEU A 251 22.35 11.42 -19.06
CA LEU A 251 22.06 12.48 -18.10
C LEU A 251 23.10 12.53 -16.97
N ALA A 252 23.47 11.39 -16.38
CA ALA A 252 24.51 11.32 -15.35
C ALA A 252 25.83 11.95 -15.85
N ARG A 253 26.29 11.55 -17.05
CA ARG A 253 27.47 12.16 -17.69
C ARG A 253 27.29 13.66 -17.93
N LYS A 254 26.11 14.14 -18.34
CA LYS A 254 25.84 15.57 -18.56
C LYS A 254 25.71 16.39 -17.27
N LEU A 255 25.44 15.74 -16.13
CA LEU A 255 25.50 16.34 -14.79
C LEU A 255 26.93 16.31 -14.20
N GLY A 256 27.90 15.70 -14.89
CA GLY A 256 29.28 15.56 -14.40
C GLY A 256 29.49 14.40 -13.42
N LEU A 257 28.57 13.43 -13.41
CA LEU A 257 28.61 12.28 -12.51
C LEU A 257 29.04 11.04 -13.32
N ARG A 258 30.22 10.51 -12.97
CA ARG A 258 30.87 9.42 -13.73
C ARG A 258 30.14 8.09 -13.55
N HIS A 259 29.69 7.76 -12.35
CA HIS A 259 29.11 6.45 -12.05
C HIS A 259 27.59 6.49 -11.94
N ILE A 260 26.90 5.47 -12.46
CA ILE A 260 25.47 5.25 -12.32
C ILE A 260 25.17 3.79 -11.98
N TRP A 261 24.26 3.58 -11.02
CA TRP A 261 23.75 2.28 -10.62
C TRP A 261 22.37 2.04 -11.24
N ILE A 262 22.16 0.85 -11.80
CA ILE A 262 20.92 0.42 -12.46
C ILE A 262 20.68 -1.05 -12.09
N ASP A 263 19.56 -1.37 -11.44
CA ASP A 263 19.26 -2.67 -10.84
C ASP A 263 19.52 -3.87 -11.78
N ARG A 264 18.98 -3.85 -13.00
CA ARG A 264 19.11 -4.88 -14.03
C ARG A 264 20.53 -5.08 -14.54
N MET A 265 21.39 -4.05 -14.43
CA MET A 265 22.72 -4.01 -15.05
C MET A 265 23.88 -4.03 -14.05
N CYS A 266 23.61 -3.77 -12.77
CA CYS A 266 24.61 -3.75 -11.70
C CYS A 266 24.44 -4.91 -10.69
N ILE A 267 23.36 -5.69 -10.80
CA ILE A 267 23.14 -6.93 -10.05
C ILE A 267 23.16 -8.11 -11.02
N ILE A 268 23.95 -9.14 -10.69
CA ILE A 268 23.98 -10.43 -11.39
C ILE A 268 22.63 -11.15 -11.19
N GLN A 269 21.81 -11.27 -12.25
CA GLN A 269 20.41 -11.71 -12.14
C GLN A 269 20.22 -13.22 -11.98
N ASP A 270 21.22 -14.01 -12.39
CA ASP A 270 21.30 -15.48 -12.34
C ASP A 270 22.04 -16.01 -11.09
N ASP A 271 22.44 -15.13 -10.19
CA ASP A 271 22.96 -15.50 -8.86
C ASP A 271 21.97 -15.09 -7.77
N GLU A 272 21.15 -16.05 -7.30
CA GLU A 272 20.15 -15.78 -6.27
C GLU A 272 20.76 -15.32 -4.93
N ALA A 273 22.01 -15.67 -4.60
CA ALA A 273 22.65 -15.23 -3.36
C ALA A 273 23.12 -13.77 -3.44
N VAL A 274 23.77 -13.37 -4.54
CA VAL A 274 24.14 -11.97 -4.81
C VAL A 274 22.89 -11.09 -4.92
N LYS A 275 21.85 -11.59 -5.59
CA LYS A 275 20.56 -10.93 -5.79
C LYS A 275 19.77 -10.78 -4.50
N GLU A 276 19.68 -11.81 -3.66
CA GLU A 276 19.05 -11.71 -2.34
C GLU A 276 19.81 -10.74 -1.44
N ASN A 277 21.16 -10.77 -1.46
CA ASN A 277 21.97 -9.83 -0.70
C ASN A 277 21.71 -8.37 -1.13
N HIS A 278 21.61 -8.09 -2.43
CA HIS A 278 21.23 -6.76 -2.92
C HIS A 278 19.78 -6.39 -2.58
N ILE A 279 18.84 -7.34 -2.58
CA ILE A 279 17.44 -7.11 -2.17
C ILE A 279 17.35 -6.71 -0.69
N ARG A 280 18.04 -7.43 0.21
CA ARG A 280 18.09 -7.12 1.65
C ARG A 280 18.66 -5.73 1.92
N HIS A 281 19.65 -5.31 1.12
CA HIS A 281 20.35 -4.03 1.29
C HIS A 281 19.89 -2.91 0.31
N MET A 282 18.80 -3.11 -0.42
CA MET A 282 18.36 -2.19 -1.50
C MET A 282 18.16 -0.75 -1.00
N ALA A 283 17.61 -0.58 0.21
CA ALA A 283 17.50 0.71 0.91
C ALA A 283 18.84 1.47 0.98
N TYR A 284 19.95 0.78 1.29
CA TYR A 284 21.27 1.40 1.38
C TYR A 284 21.81 1.86 0.03
N VAL A 285 21.39 1.26 -1.09
CA VAL A 285 21.80 1.68 -2.43
C VAL A 285 21.24 3.07 -2.75
N PHE A 286 19.97 3.32 -2.43
CA PHE A 286 19.34 4.64 -2.60
C PHE A 286 19.77 5.65 -1.52
N ALA A 287 19.95 5.22 -0.27
CA ALA A 287 20.49 6.05 0.81
C ALA A 287 21.88 6.63 0.47
N ASN A 288 22.78 5.79 -0.05
CA ASN A 288 24.14 6.20 -0.39
C ASN A 288 24.28 6.86 -1.77
N ALA A 289 23.29 6.73 -2.65
CA ALA A 289 23.25 7.46 -3.92
C ALA A 289 23.39 8.97 -3.68
N TYR A 290 24.10 9.66 -4.57
CA TYR A 290 24.27 11.11 -4.50
C TYR A 290 23.06 11.86 -5.08
N LEU A 291 22.44 11.27 -6.10
CA LEU A 291 21.20 11.70 -6.76
C LEU A 291 20.49 10.48 -7.33
N THR A 292 19.17 10.41 -7.22
CA THR A 292 18.33 9.42 -7.89
C THR A 292 17.63 10.06 -9.09
N ILE A 293 17.74 9.45 -10.28
CA ILE A 293 16.92 9.76 -11.45
C ILE A 293 15.67 8.90 -11.36
N VAL A 294 14.49 9.53 -11.33
CA VAL A 294 13.20 8.82 -11.29
C VAL A 294 12.48 8.95 -12.63
N ALA A 295 12.38 7.83 -13.36
CA ALA A 295 11.57 7.70 -14.57
C ALA A 295 10.09 7.50 -14.19
N ALA A 296 9.42 8.59 -13.81
CA ALA A 296 8.06 8.56 -13.29
C ALA A 296 7.00 8.19 -14.35
N HIS A 297 7.24 8.56 -15.61
CA HIS A 297 6.39 8.23 -16.75
C HIS A 297 6.92 7.04 -17.55
N GLY A 298 6.02 6.21 -18.09
CA GLY A 298 6.36 5.15 -19.05
C GLY A 298 6.90 3.87 -18.40
N ASP A 299 7.90 3.28 -19.05
CA ASP A 299 8.73 2.16 -18.59
C ASP A 299 10.12 2.21 -19.25
N VAL A 300 10.91 1.13 -19.10
CA VAL A 300 12.30 1.01 -19.53
C VAL A 300 12.54 1.40 -21.00
N ASN A 301 11.55 1.22 -21.89
CA ASN A 301 11.65 1.53 -23.31
C ASN A 301 11.15 2.94 -23.68
N THR A 302 10.58 3.70 -22.74
CA THR A 302 9.92 4.98 -23.03
C THR A 302 10.88 6.16 -23.22
N GLY A 303 12.00 6.16 -22.51
CA GLY A 303 12.92 7.30 -22.43
C GLY A 303 12.51 8.36 -21.42
N LEU A 304 13.46 9.20 -21.02
CA LEU A 304 13.25 10.35 -20.15
C LEU A 304 12.72 11.52 -20.99
N LEU A 305 11.45 11.42 -21.40
CA LEU A 305 10.83 12.26 -22.45
C LEU A 305 11.16 13.78 -22.42
N PRO A 306 11.23 14.47 -21.26
CA PRO A 306 11.65 15.88 -21.18
C PRO A 306 13.09 16.18 -21.62
N LEU A 307 13.97 15.18 -21.78
CA LEU A 307 15.32 15.36 -22.33
C LEU A 307 15.33 15.51 -23.86
N ASN A 308 14.30 15.05 -24.57
CA ASN A 308 14.26 15.03 -26.03
C ASN A 308 13.77 16.39 -26.58
N PRO A 309 14.66 17.23 -27.16
CA PRO A 309 14.28 18.57 -27.64
C PRO A 309 13.43 18.54 -28.91
N ARG A 310 13.29 17.38 -29.56
CA ARG A 310 12.46 17.19 -30.76
C ARG A 310 11.02 16.77 -30.42
N ARG A 311 10.71 16.46 -29.16
CA ARG A 311 9.37 16.02 -28.75
C ARG A 311 8.41 17.23 -28.72
N PRO A 312 7.35 17.27 -29.54
CA PRO A 312 6.40 18.38 -29.54
C PRO A 312 5.72 18.50 -28.18
N SER A 313 5.45 19.73 -27.74
CA SER A 313 4.66 19.99 -26.54
C SER A 313 3.22 19.56 -26.77
N ARG A 314 2.73 18.64 -25.96
CA ARG A 314 1.30 18.32 -25.92
C ARG A 314 0.55 19.53 -25.35
N PRO A 315 -0.55 20.01 -25.97
CA PRO A 315 -1.33 21.11 -25.40
C PRO A 315 -1.93 20.70 -24.05
N PRO A 316 -2.10 21.64 -23.10
CA PRO A 316 -2.78 21.35 -21.83
C PRO A 316 -4.19 20.83 -22.10
N ARG A 317 -4.68 19.91 -21.26
CA ARG A 317 -6.00 19.30 -21.43
C ARG A 317 -7.09 20.35 -21.21
N VAL A 318 -7.73 20.81 -22.28
CA VAL A 318 -8.88 21.70 -22.23
C VAL A 318 -10.02 20.98 -21.50
N GLY A 319 -10.35 21.45 -20.29
CA GLY A 319 -11.35 20.83 -19.42
C GLY A 319 -10.99 20.79 -17.93
N GLY A 320 -9.76 21.16 -17.53
CA GLY A 320 -9.36 21.36 -16.13
C GLY A 320 -8.97 22.81 -15.84
N GLY A 321 -8.93 23.18 -14.55
CA GLY A 321 -8.57 24.53 -14.10
C GLY A 321 -7.12 24.92 -14.44
N SER A 322 -6.82 26.22 -14.42
CA SER A 322 -5.55 26.80 -14.92
C SER A 322 -4.30 26.55 -14.04
N SER A 323 -4.34 25.57 -13.13
CA SER A 323 -3.18 25.12 -12.37
C SER A 323 -2.43 24.03 -13.15
N SER A 324 -1.12 24.22 -13.36
CA SER A 324 -0.26 23.08 -13.64
C SER A 324 -0.31 22.16 -12.43
N ALA A 325 -0.57 20.86 -12.65
CA ALA A 325 -0.61 19.88 -11.56
C ALA A 325 0.69 19.92 -10.75
N ASP A 326 0.59 19.85 -9.42
CA ASP A 326 1.75 19.96 -8.52
C ASP A 326 2.58 18.66 -8.50
N HIS A 327 3.75 18.71 -7.86
CA HIS A 327 4.63 17.55 -7.73
C HIS A 327 3.89 16.33 -7.15
N ASN A 328 3.10 16.51 -6.10
CA ASN A 328 2.43 15.43 -5.39
C ASN A 328 1.30 14.82 -6.23
N GLU A 329 0.54 15.66 -6.93
CA GLU A 329 -0.48 15.24 -7.89
C GLU A 329 0.16 14.42 -9.04
N LEU A 330 1.26 14.91 -9.61
CA LEU A 330 2.03 14.23 -10.66
C LEU A 330 2.63 12.90 -10.15
N LEU A 331 3.16 12.89 -8.93
CA LEU A 331 3.77 11.71 -8.30
C LEU A 331 2.71 10.63 -8.02
N LEU A 332 1.61 10.99 -7.36
CA LEU A 332 0.51 10.08 -7.04
C LEU A 332 -0.17 9.51 -8.30
N ALA A 333 -0.29 10.30 -9.37
CA ALA A 333 -0.81 9.85 -10.65
C ALA A 333 0.21 9.06 -11.51
N SER A 334 1.47 8.96 -11.09
CA SER A 334 2.53 8.31 -11.89
C SER A 334 2.44 6.78 -11.83
N ARG A 335 2.66 6.12 -12.98
CA ARG A 335 2.76 4.65 -13.06
C ARG A 335 3.88 4.12 -12.15
N TRP A 336 4.97 4.89 -12.02
CA TRP A 336 6.08 4.58 -11.13
C TRP A 336 5.66 4.47 -9.66
N ASN A 337 4.87 5.42 -9.15
CA ASN A 337 4.41 5.40 -7.76
C ASN A 337 3.39 4.28 -7.46
N THR A 338 2.86 3.60 -8.48
CA THR A 338 2.01 2.41 -8.28
C THR A 338 2.79 1.14 -7.94
N ARG A 339 4.13 1.12 -7.98
CA ARG A 339 4.95 -0.06 -7.65
C ARG A 339 5.28 -0.14 -6.15
N GLY A 340 5.28 -1.37 -5.61
CA GLY A 340 5.70 -1.62 -4.22
C GLY A 340 7.18 -1.33 -3.99
N TRP A 341 8.06 -1.83 -4.87
CA TRP A 341 9.51 -1.57 -4.83
C TRP A 341 9.84 -0.07 -4.77
N THR A 342 9.12 0.77 -5.52
CA THR A 342 9.43 2.21 -5.63
C THR A 342 9.17 3.01 -4.36
N LEU A 343 8.59 2.42 -3.31
CA LEU A 343 8.47 3.08 -2.01
C LEU A 343 9.84 3.22 -1.32
N GLN A 344 10.65 2.16 -1.27
CA GLN A 344 12.00 2.27 -0.69
C GLN A 344 12.95 3.07 -1.59
N GLU A 345 12.75 2.99 -2.92
CA GLU A 345 13.46 3.84 -3.88
C GLU A 345 13.16 5.33 -3.65
N LEU A 346 11.94 5.69 -3.20
CA LEU A 346 11.56 7.04 -2.78
C LEU A 346 12.15 7.40 -1.40
N LEU A 347 11.77 6.66 -0.36
CA LEU A 347 12.00 6.99 1.06
C LEU A 347 13.48 7.20 1.42
N TYR A 348 14.40 6.48 0.76
CA TYR A 348 15.82 6.56 1.03
C TYR A 348 16.59 7.49 0.07
N SER A 349 15.95 8.04 -0.97
CA SER A 349 16.62 8.92 -1.94
C SER A 349 16.82 10.35 -1.42
N ARG A 350 18.01 10.64 -0.87
CA ARG A 350 18.43 11.97 -0.35
C ARG A 350 18.16 13.15 -1.29
N ARG A 351 18.22 12.90 -2.60
CA ARG A 351 17.88 13.80 -3.70
C ARG A 351 17.25 12.97 -4.82
N ALA A 352 16.11 13.41 -5.36
CA ALA A 352 15.46 12.77 -6.49
C ALA A 352 15.08 13.81 -7.56
N VAL A 353 15.32 13.48 -8.83
CA VAL A 353 14.87 14.26 -9.99
C VAL A 353 13.87 13.43 -10.80
N PHE A 354 12.63 13.91 -10.90
CA PHE A 354 11.51 13.17 -11.47
C PHE A 354 11.22 13.61 -12.90
N PHE A 355 11.14 12.64 -13.81
CA PHE A 355 10.78 12.84 -15.22
C PHE A 355 9.35 12.34 -15.47
N PHE A 356 8.40 13.27 -15.51
CA PHE A 356 7.02 13.05 -15.97
C PHE A 356 6.91 13.27 -17.49
N GLU A 357 5.70 13.13 -18.06
CA GLU A 357 5.47 13.21 -19.52
C GLU A 357 5.95 14.53 -20.17
N GLU A 358 5.74 15.66 -19.46
CA GLU A 358 6.06 17.03 -19.94
C GLU A 358 6.87 17.85 -18.92
N VAL A 359 7.00 17.38 -17.67
CA VAL A 359 7.50 18.16 -16.53
C VAL A 359 8.69 17.45 -15.88
N VAL A 360 9.70 18.22 -15.49
CA VAL A 360 10.77 17.77 -14.58
C VAL A 360 10.61 18.51 -13.25
N THR A 361 10.59 17.75 -12.15
CA THR A 361 10.62 18.27 -10.77
C THR A 361 11.84 17.75 -10.02
N TRP A 362 12.12 18.36 -8.88
CA TRP A 362 13.14 17.95 -7.94
C TRP A 362 12.53 17.81 -6.55
N GLU A 363 13.05 16.85 -5.79
CA GLU A 363 12.80 16.69 -4.37
C GLU A 363 14.11 16.40 -3.63
N CYS A 364 14.25 16.92 -2.42
CA CYS A 364 15.25 16.48 -1.46
C CYS A 364 14.71 16.73 -0.05
N HIS A 365 15.35 16.18 0.98
CA HIS A 365 14.82 16.21 2.35
C HIS A 365 14.53 17.63 2.92
N CYS A 366 15.14 18.69 2.36
CA CYS A 366 14.91 20.09 2.75
C CYS A 366 13.86 20.85 1.91
N ASP A 367 13.71 20.54 0.61
CA ASP A 367 13.01 21.41 -0.36
C ASP A 367 12.62 20.69 -1.66
N LEU A 368 11.62 21.24 -2.35
CA LEU A 368 10.95 20.67 -3.54
C LEU A 368 10.80 21.76 -4.61
N TRP A 369 11.26 21.49 -5.83
CA TRP A 369 11.27 22.47 -6.92
C TRP A 369 10.57 21.95 -8.19
N GLN A 370 9.78 22.81 -8.83
CA GLN A 370 8.98 22.48 -10.02
C GLN A 370 9.00 23.61 -11.05
N GLN A 371 9.02 23.23 -12.33
CA GLN A 371 8.90 24.17 -13.45
C GLN A 371 7.54 24.90 -13.43
N GLY A 372 7.57 26.23 -13.47
CA GLY A 372 6.38 27.09 -13.47
C GLY A 372 6.23 27.93 -12.19
N ASN A 373 6.70 27.43 -11.04
CA ASN A 373 6.72 28.18 -9.79
C ASN A 373 7.86 29.23 -9.78
N GLY A 374 7.67 30.34 -10.49
CA GLY A 374 8.57 31.50 -10.56
C GLY A 374 8.72 32.29 -9.26
N GLY A 375 8.51 31.67 -8.10
CA GLY A 375 8.55 32.31 -6.78
C GLY A 375 9.79 31.98 -5.93
N GLY A 376 10.45 30.83 -6.14
CA GLY A 376 11.51 30.35 -5.23
C GLY A 376 12.75 31.24 -5.19
N PHE A 377 13.38 31.48 -6.35
CA PHE A 377 14.64 32.21 -6.45
C PHE A 377 14.47 33.73 -6.31
N ALA A 378 13.45 34.32 -6.94
CA ALA A 378 13.28 35.79 -6.96
C ALA A 378 12.73 36.36 -5.64
N ARG A 379 11.72 35.72 -5.03
CA ARG A 379 10.98 36.30 -3.89
C ARG A 379 11.79 36.31 -2.58
N ASN A 380 12.76 35.41 -2.45
CA ASN A 380 13.65 35.34 -1.27
C ASN A 380 14.88 36.25 -1.38
N MET A 381 15.18 36.83 -2.55
CA MET A 381 16.31 37.73 -2.73
C MET A 381 16.04 39.15 -2.16
N TRP A 382 14.76 39.51 -1.96
CA TRP A 382 14.31 40.84 -1.50
C TRP A 382 13.93 40.86 0.00
N LYS A 383 14.71 40.17 0.84
CA LYS A 383 14.88 40.44 2.28
C LYS A 383 16.13 39.70 2.76
N GLY A 384 17.03 40.39 3.47
CA GLY A 384 18.40 39.95 3.76
C GLY A 384 18.56 38.79 4.77
N LYS A 385 17.79 37.71 4.65
CA LYS A 385 18.03 36.43 5.31
C LYS A 385 17.75 35.31 4.31
N LYS A 386 18.78 34.51 3.98
CA LYS A 386 18.60 33.24 3.29
C LYS A 386 17.57 32.40 4.06
N PRO A 387 16.67 31.66 3.40
CA PRO A 387 15.98 30.56 4.04
C PRO A 387 17.04 29.52 4.42
N GLU A 388 17.33 29.40 5.71
CA GLU A 388 18.02 28.21 6.25
C GLU A 388 17.17 26.98 5.90
N CYS A 389 17.80 25.83 5.57
CA CYS A 389 17.02 24.59 5.43
C CYS A 389 16.18 24.41 6.70
N THR A 390 14.87 24.31 6.53
CA THR A 390 13.93 24.56 7.64
C THR A 390 13.87 23.41 8.67
N ASN A 391 14.74 22.42 8.54
CA ASN A 391 14.69 21.09 9.18
C ASN A 391 13.31 20.41 9.10
N ARG A 392 12.47 20.86 8.17
CA ARG A 392 11.22 20.19 7.80
C ARG A 392 11.54 19.11 6.79
N ILE A 393 11.78 17.92 7.33
CA ILE A 393 11.66 16.66 6.60
C ILE A 393 10.36 16.73 5.78
N ALA A 394 10.48 16.66 4.45
CA ALA A 394 9.32 16.58 3.56
C ALA A 394 8.47 15.34 3.91
N SER A 395 7.16 15.34 3.62
CA SER A 395 6.26 14.22 3.97
C SER A 395 6.65 12.86 3.37
N SER A 396 7.53 12.88 2.37
CA SER A 396 8.17 11.78 1.65
C SER A 396 9.55 11.37 2.22
N ALA A 397 10.20 12.23 3.00
CA ALA A 397 11.60 12.15 3.39
C ALA A 397 11.85 11.57 4.81
N PHE A 398 10.83 10.95 5.43
CA PHE A 398 10.95 10.34 6.77
C PHE A 398 12.13 9.35 6.87
N GLY A 399 12.43 8.63 5.78
CA GLY A 399 13.41 7.53 5.70
C GLY A 399 14.90 7.84 5.90
N PHE A 400 15.29 8.98 6.50
CA PHE A 400 16.70 9.27 6.79
C PHE A 400 16.97 9.81 8.20
N GLN A 401 15.94 10.23 8.94
CA GLN A 401 16.02 10.58 10.35
C GLN A 401 14.79 10.03 11.07
N HIS A 402 14.66 8.71 11.00
CA HIS A 402 13.85 7.94 11.94
C HIS A 402 14.19 8.38 13.37
N ALA A 403 13.19 8.52 14.24
CA ALA A 403 13.44 8.82 15.63
C ALA A 403 14.26 7.69 16.29
N PRO A 404 15.11 7.95 17.31
CA PRO A 404 15.84 6.91 18.05
C PRO A 404 14.93 6.14 19.03
N TRP A 405 13.65 6.02 18.68
CA TRP A 405 12.57 5.42 19.45
C TRP A 405 11.44 5.00 18.48
N PRO A 406 10.64 3.97 18.78
CA PRO A 406 9.75 3.31 17.81
C PRO A 406 8.52 4.13 17.40
N ASP A 407 8.67 5.04 16.43
CA ASP A 407 7.58 5.87 15.89
C ASP A 407 6.59 5.05 15.03
N MET A 408 5.53 4.57 15.68
CA MET A 408 4.41 3.86 15.05
C MET A 408 3.54 4.72 14.13
N ASP A 409 3.57 6.06 14.23
CA ASP A 409 2.83 6.95 13.33
C ASP A 409 3.62 7.20 12.04
N GLU A 410 4.96 7.24 12.11
CA GLU A 410 5.83 7.13 10.95
C GLU A 410 5.67 5.77 10.26
N TYR A 411 5.77 4.66 11.00
CA TYR A 411 5.61 3.33 10.42
C TYR A 411 4.21 3.13 9.81
N ALA A 412 3.15 3.64 10.45
CA ALA A 412 1.79 3.61 9.89
C ALA A 412 1.69 4.37 8.55
N ARG A 413 2.37 5.52 8.37
CA ARG A 413 2.40 6.19 7.06
C ARG A 413 3.03 5.30 5.99
N VAL A 414 4.16 4.67 6.31
CA VAL A 414 4.95 3.86 5.37
C VAL A 414 4.22 2.57 4.99
N ALA A 415 3.64 1.86 5.97
CA ALA A 415 2.83 0.66 5.72
C ALA A 415 1.53 1.00 4.94
N ALA A 416 0.86 2.10 5.27
CA ALA A 416 -0.34 2.54 4.57
C ALA A 416 -0.07 2.91 3.09
N ASP A 417 1.07 3.54 2.79
CA ASP A 417 1.44 3.82 1.40
C ASP A 417 1.89 2.55 0.65
N TYR A 418 2.57 1.62 1.31
CA TYR A 418 2.90 0.32 0.70
C TYR A 418 1.65 -0.49 0.36
N SER A 419 0.63 -0.52 1.22
CA SER A 419 -0.56 -1.35 1.01
C SER A 419 -1.33 -1.01 -0.27
N ALA A 420 -1.35 0.27 -0.65
CA ALA A 420 -1.98 0.78 -1.87
C ALA A 420 -1.18 0.45 -3.13
N ARG A 421 0.13 0.20 -3.00
CA ARG A 421 1.02 -0.10 -4.12
C ARG A 421 0.84 -1.54 -4.61
N ARG A 422 1.05 -1.70 -5.92
CA ARG A 422 0.96 -2.98 -6.64
C ARG A 422 2.34 -3.61 -6.74
N VAL A 423 2.42 -4.93 -6.58
CA VAL A 423 3.64 -5.71 -6.78
C VAL A 423 3.43 -6.56 -8.02
N THR A 424 4.39 -6.58 -8.96
CA THR A 424 4.19 -7.28 -10.24
C THR A 424 4.23 -8.79 -10.09
N GLN A 425 5.10 -9.30 -9.22
CA GLN A 425 5.10 -10.68 -8.75
C GLN A 425 4.60 -10.72 -7.30
N VAL A 426 3.69 -11.63 -6.97
CA VAL A 426 3.10 -11.67 -5.61
C VAL A 426 4.15 -12.00 -4.55
N ASP A 427 5.07 -12.89 -4.89
CA ASP A 427 6.15 -13.40 -4.03
C ASP A 427 7.19 -12.31 -3.64
N ASP A 428 7.22 -11.19 -4.37
CA ASP A 428 8.04 -10.01 -4.02
C ASP A 428 7.42 -9.17 -2.89
N THR A 429 6.18 -9.43 -2.46
CA THR A 429 5.47 -8.55 -1.51
C THR A 429 6.24 -8.34 -0.21
N LEU A 430 6.89 -9.38 0.34
CA LEU A 430 7.75 -9.22 1.52
C LEU A 430 9.09 -8.56 1.15
N LYS A 431 9.75 -9.04 0.09
CA LYS A 431 11.08 -8.59 -0.38
C LYS A 431 11.13 -7.10 -0.73
N ALA A 432 10.06 -6.58 -1.31
CA ALA A 432 9.95 -5.18 -1.71
C ALA A 432 9.77 -4.22 -0.52
N PHE A 433 9.44 -4.74 0.66
CA PHE A 433 9.27 -3.98 1.90
C PHE A 433 10.37 -4.29 2.93
N SER A 434 11.02 -5.46 2.88
CA SER A 434 11.99 -5.90 3.89
C SER A 434 13.19 -4.99 4.07
N GLY A 435 13.57 -4.20 3.06
CA GLY A 435 14.60 -3.17 3.19
C GLY A 435 14.22 -2.05 4.17
N ILE A 436 12.92 -1.73 4.28
CA ILE A 436 12.39 -0.72 5.20
C ILE A 436 12.38 -1.27 6.63
N THR A 437 11.81 -2.48 6.84
CA THR A 437 11.73 -3.12 8.16
C THR A 437 13.10 -3.48 8.71
N THR A 438 14.08 -3.82 7.86
CA THR A 438 15.48 -4.04 8.27
C THR A 438 16.10 -2.76 8.86
N VAL A 439 15.86 -1.59 8.25
CA VAL A 439 16.34 -0.30 8.80
C VAL A 439 15.60 0.06 10.08
N LEU A 440 14.27 -0.10 10.11
CA LEU A 440 13.43 0.22 11.27
C LEU A 440 13.62 -0.73 12.46
N THR A 441 14.09 -1.96 12.27
CA THR A 441 14.29 -2.91 13.38
C THR A 441 15.23 -2.34 14.45
N ARG A 442 16.20 -1.50 14.06
CA ARG A 442 17.11 -0.77 14.96
C ARG A 442 16.41 0.12 16.01
N ILE A 443 15.15 0.50 15.78
CA ILE A 443 14.37 1.35 16.69
C ILE A 443 13.10 0.65 17.19
N PHE A 444 12.78 -0.53 16.67
CA PHE A 444 11.65 -1.38 17.07
C PHE A 444 12.19 -2.69 17.67
N PRO A 445 12.45 -2.76 18.99
CA PRO A 445 13.02 -3.94 19.62
C PRO A 445 12.32 -5.26 19.25
N GLY A 446 13.13 -6.26 18.88
CA GLY A 446 12.63 -7.55 18.34
C GLY A 446 12.11 -7.51 16.89
N GLY A 447 12.05 -6.33 16.27
CA GLY A 447 11.81 -6.15 14.84
C GLY A 447 10.38 -6.45 14.36
N PHE A 448 10.32 -7.02 13.16
CA PHE A 448 9.09 -7.19 12.38
C PHE A 448 8.91 -8.64 11.93
N VAL A 449 7.66 -9.03 11.67
CA VAL A 449 7.36 -10.24 10.92
C VAL A 449 6.14 -10.01 10.02
N PHE A 450 6.23 -10.33 8.73
CA PHE A 450 5.24 -9.98 7.70
C PHE A 450 4.75 -8.52 7.80
N GLY A 451 5.66 -7.56 8.01
CA GLY A 451 5.34 -6.14 8.17
C GLY A 451 4.55 -5.79 9.45
N MET A 452 4.59 -6.64 10.47
CA MET A 452 3.94 -6.42 11.78
C MET A 452 5.02 -6.19 12.86
N PRO A 453 5.08 -5.01 13.52
CA PRO A 453 6.07 -4.71 14.55
C PRO A 453 5.77 -5.52 15.82
N LEU A 454 6.72 -6.35 16.23
CA LEU A 454 6.49 -7.35 17.28
C LEU A 454 6.22 -6.72 18.66
N MET A 455 6.88 -5.60 18.97
CA MET A 455 6.73 -4.92 20.25
C MET A 455 5.35 -4.29 20.51
N PHE A 456 4.52 -4.16 19.47
CA PHE A 456 3.18 -3.56 19.54
C PHE A 456 2.12 -4.47 18.89
N LEU A 457 2.29 -5.80 18.93
CA LEU A 457 1.46 -6.73 18.15
C LEU A 457 -0.04 -6.61 18.44
N ASP A 458 -0.45 -6.39 19.69
CA ASP A 458 -1.86 -6.13 20.08
C ASP A 458 -2.49 -4.97 19.29
N CYS A 459 -1.67 -3.95 19.01
CA CYS A 459 -2.04 -2.72 18.33
C CYS A 459 -1.87 -2.85 16.82
N ALA A 460 -0.81 -3.53 16.38
CA ALA A 460 -0.56 -3.84 14.97
C ALA A 460 -1.70 -4.66 14.35
N LEU A 461 -2.28 -5.61 15.09
CA LEU A 461 -3.45 -6.38 14.66
C LEU A 461 -4.70 -5.52 14.42
N LEU A 462 -4.76 -4.29 14.93
CA LEU A 462 -5.91 -3.38 14.77
C LEU A 462 -5.98 -2.66 13.40
N TRP A 463 -5.25 -3.12 12.39
CA TRP A 463 -5.39 -2.63 11.02
C TRP A 463 -6.79 -2.93 10.47
N ARG A 464 -7.38 -2.01 9.69
CA ARG A 464 -8.73 -2.14 9.13
C ARG A 464 -8.75 -1.91 7.61
N PRO A 465 -9.54 -2.67 6.82
CA PRO A 465 -9.83 -2.34 5.42
C PRO A 465 -10.73 -1.10 5.29
N GLN A 466 -10.58 -0.34 4.21
CA GLN A 466 -11.47 0.79 3.86
C GLN A 466 -12.47 0.45 2.75
N ALA A 467 -12.22 -0.63 2.00
CA ALA A 467 -13.05 -1.24 0.97
C ALA A 467 -12.72 -2.74 0.92
N SER A 468 -13.44 -3.53 0.12
CA SER A 468 -13.16 -4.97 -0.04
C SER A 468 -11.69 -5.25 -0.39
N ILE A 469 -11.08 -6.19 0.33
CA ILE A 469 -9.72 -6.69 0.11
C ILE A 469 -9.72 -8.19 -0.21
N ARG A 470 -8.72 -8.62 -0.98
CA ARG A 470 -8.59 -10.02 -1.45
C ARG A 470 -7.21 -10.59 -1.14
N ARG A 471 -7.13 -11.89 -0.84
CA ARG A 471 -5.89 -12.57 -0.42
C ARG A 471 -4.80 -12.51 -1.49
N ARG A 472 -3.54 -12.38 -1.05
CA ARG A 472 -2.34 -12.62 -1.85
C ARG A 472 -1.99 -14.11 -1.84
N ALA A 473 -2.39 -14.82 -2.88
CA ALA A 473 -1.88 -16.16 -3.13
C ALA A 473 -0.44 -16.07 -3.65
N LEU A 474 0.53 -16.51 -2.84
CA LEU A 474 1.92 -16.67 -3.26
C LEU A 474 2.12 -18.00 -3.97
N SER A 475 3.05 -18.07 -4.91
CA SER A 475 3.34 -19.27 -5.69
C SER A 475 4.10 -20.33 -4.89
N ARG A 476 4.77 -19.93 -3.80
CA ARG A 476 5.64 -20.76 -2.95
C ARG A 476 5.58 -20.29 -1.49
N PRO A 477 5.95 -21.14 -0.51
CA PRO A 477 6.18 -20.72 0.87
C PRO A 477 7.33 -19.68 1.00
N PRO A 478 7.39 -18.91 2.10
CA PRO A 478 6.38 -18.82 3.16
C PRO A 478 5.13 -18.08 2.68
N PHE A 479 3.96 -18.65 2.95
CA PHE A 479 2.69 -17.97 2.63
C PHE A 479 2.49 -16.80 3.59
N LEU A 480 2.08 -15.64 3.06
CA LEU A 480 1.73 -14.49 3.90
C LEU A 480 0.47 -14.83 4.73
N PRO A 481 0.43 -14.56 6.04
CA PRO A 481 -0.71 -14.92 6.88
C PRO A 481 -1.97 -14.08 6.62
N SER A 482 -3.12 -14.50 7.16
CA SER A 482 -4.38 -13.73 7.18
C SER A 482 -4.37 -12.56 8.16
N TRP A 483 -3.64 -12.70 9.27
CA TRP A 483 -3.58 -11.71 10.34
C TRP A 483 -2.66 -10.51 10.04
N SER A 484 -1.70 -10.65 9.11
CA SER A 484 -0.92 -9.52 8.58
C SER A 484 -1.66 -8.80 7.45
N TRP A 485 -1.59 -7.47 7.45
CA TRP A 485 -2.07 -6.62 6.36
C TRP A 485 -1.34 -6.90 5.03
N MET A 486 -0.07 -7.33 5.06
CA MET A 486 0.70 -7.63 3.84
C MET A 486 0.09 -8.78 3.03
N GLY A 487 -0.63 -9.70 3.66
CA GLY A 487 -1.29 -10.83 2.99
C GLY A 487 -2.47 -10.44 2.08
N TRP A 488 -2.78 -9.15 1.94
CA TRP A 488 -3.98 -8.67 1.24
C TRP A 488 -3.67 -7.64 0.14
N TRP A 489 -4.48 -7.68 -0.91
CA TRP A 489 -4.56 -6.63 -1.94
C TRP A 489 -5.58 -5.58 -1.53
N PHE A 490 -5.17 -4.32 -1.50
CA PHE A 490 -6.04 -3.15 -1.32
C PHE A 490 -6.30 -2.39 -2.65
N ASP A 491 -5.66 -2.83 -3.74
CA ASP A 491 -5.87 -2.40 -5.13
C ASP A 491 -5.93 -0.87 -5.37
N GLY A 492 -5.06 -0.12 -4.67
CA GLY A 492 -4.90 1.33 -4.80
C GLY A 492 -5.41 2.12 -3.60
N ILE A 493 -6.17 1.50 -2.70
CA ILE A 493 -6.65 2.09 -1.46
C ILE A 493 -5.63 1.85 -0.33
N ARG A 494 -5.45 2.81 0.58
CA ARG A 494 -4.55 2.64 1.74
C ARG A 494 -5.28 1.88 2.86
N VAL A 495 -4.57 1.00 3.57
CA VAL A 495 -5.09 0.34 4.78
C VAL A 495 -5.34 1.39 5.87
N ASP A 496 -6.43 1.28 6.62
CA ASP A 496 -6.67 2.13 7.79
C ASP A 496 -5.86 1.62 8.99
N LEU A 497 -4.85 2.40 9.36
CA LEU A 497 -3.98 2.18 10.51
C LEU A 497 -4.23 3.25 11.60
N THR A 498 -5.40 3.90 11.61
CA THR A 498 -5.71 4.97 12.57
C THR A 498 -5.61 4.49 14.03
N LEU A 499 -5.93 3.21 14.29
CA LEU A 499 -5.81 2.60 15.62
C LEU A 499 -4.36 2.34 16.05
N TRP A 500 -3.40 2.25 15.12
CA TRP A 500 -1.96 2.06 15.45
C TRP A 500 -1.38 3.23 16.26
N LYS A 501 -2.01 4.41 16.18
CA LYS A 501 -1.67 5.60 16.95
C LYS A 501 -1.86 5.44 18.46
N ALA A 502 -2.58 4.40 18.90
CA ALA A 502 -2.64 4.00 20.30
C ALA A 502 -1.27 3.51 20.85
N ALA A 503 -0.37 3.04 19.98
CA ALA A 503 0.99 2.67 20.35
C ALA A 503 1.84 3.87 20.76
N ALA A 504 1.53 5.08 20.29
CA ALA A 504 2.28 6.31 20.58
C ALA A 504 1.88 7.01 21.90
N ASP A 505 1.10 6.38 22.79
CA ASP A 505 0.64 7.02 24.05
C ASP A 505 1.74 7.33 25.08
N TYR A 506 2.97 6.85 24.82
CA TYR A 506 4.18 7.24 25.54
C TYR A 506 4.70 8.65 25.16
N VAL A 507 4.35 9.20 23.98
CA VAL A 507 4.75 10.56 23.58
C VAL A 507 3.86 11.61 24.25
N GLN A 508 4.46 12.69 24.78
CA GLN A 508 3.75 13.84 25.36
C GLN A 508 3.73 15.03 24.41
N ASP A 509 4.88 15.43 23.87
CA ASP A 509 5.05 16.56 22.95
C ASP A 509 6.38 16.45 22.18
N THR A 510 6.46 17.00 20.97
CA THR A 510 7.72 17.12 20.22
C THR A 510 7.97 18.58 19.91
N ARG A 511 9.03 19.14 20.49
CA ARG A 511 9.45 20.53 20.29
C ARG A 511 10.00 20.69 18.88
N ALA A 512 9.20 21.27 18.02
CA ALA A 512 9.60 21.60 16.67
C ALA A 512 10.82 22.53 16.65
N THR A 513 11.86 22.16 15.91
CA THR A 513 12.95 23.05 15.49
C THR A 513 12.43 24.05 14.44
N GLY A 514 11.52 24.93 14.86
CA GLY A 514 10.79 25.85 13.99
C GLY A 514 10.33 27.10 14.76
N LYS A 515 10.50 28.26 14.12
CA LYS A 515 10.22 29.63 14.61
C LYS A 515 9.10 29.73 15.68
N ARG A 516 9.39 30.45 16.77
CA ARG A 516 8.44 30.85 17.84
C ARG A 516 7.02 31.07 17.29
N GLY A 517 6.06 30.24 17.71
CA GLY A 517 4.63 30.42 17.42
C GLY A 517 3.98 29.42 16.46
N GLN A 518 4.68 28.38 15.97
CA GLN A 518 4.09 27.33 15.13
C GLN A 518 4.59 25.92 15.55
N PRO A 519 3.76 25.06 16.17
CA PRO A 519 4.16 23.69 16.47
C PRO A 519 4.17 22.83 15.20
N ALA A 520 5.30 22.19 14.90
CA ALA A 520 5.32 21.08 13.93
C ALA A 520 4.67 19.86 14.60
N ARG A 521 3.49 19.48 14.12
CA ARG A 521 2.71 18.37 14.67
C ARG A 521 3.26 17.03 14.17
N ARG A 522 4.37 16.55 14.74
CA ARG A 522 4.52 15.09 14.93
C ARG A 522 3.34 14.62 15.80
N PHE A 523 2.80 13.45 15.52
CA PHE A 523 1.40 13.17 15.84
C PHE A 523 1.14 13.00 17.34
N GLN A 524 0.12 13.69 17.87
CA GLN A 524 -0.32 13.52 19.25
C GLN A 524 -1.26 12.31 19.35
N ALA A 525 -0.83 11.26 20.05
CA ALA A 525 -1.66 10.10 20.34
C ALA A 525 -3.03 10.50 20.93
N PRO A 526 -4.15 9.95 20.45
CA PRO A 526 -5.48 10.30 20.94
C PRO A 526 -5.62 9.82 22.39
N GLY A 527 -5.43 10.72 23.35
CA GLY A 527 -5.39 10.40 24.78
C GLY A 527 -6.67 9.78 25.36
N ALA A 528 -7.74 9.73 24.55
CA ALA A 528 -8.95 8.95 24.75
C ALA A 528 -8.69 7.43 24.71
N PHE A 529 -7.96 6.92 23.71
CA PHE A 529 -7.89 5.49 23.37
C PHE A 529 -6.64 4.83 23.96
N ARG A 530 -6.82 3.82 24.83
CA ARG A 530 -5.72 3.09 25.46
C ARG A 530 -5.91 1.58 25.42
N ILE A 531 -5.02 0.90 24.71
CA ILE A 531 -4.96 -0.56 24.63
C ILE A 531 -4.37 -1.15 25.93
N ARG A 532 -4.96 -2.23 26.42
CA ARG A 532 -4.44 -3.17 27.41
C ARG A 532 -4.13 -4.50 26.70
N PRO A 533 -2.88 -4.99 26.71
CA PRO A 533 -2.57 -6.36 26.31
C PRO A 533 -3.37 -7.35 27.16
N THR A 534 -3.95 -8.37 26.53
CA THR A 534 -4.65 -9.47 27.23
C THR A 534 -4.19 -10.86 26.77
N VAL A 535 -3.22 -10.92 25.85
CA VAL A 535 -2.81 -12.14 25.15
C VAL A 535 -1.28 -12.26 25.18
N VAL A 536 -0.78 -13.48 25.40
CA VAL A 536 0.65 -13.81 25.24
C VAL A 536 0.83 -14.49 23.88
N TRP A 537 1.53 -13.78 22.98
CA TRP A 537 1.71 -14.17 21.59
C TRP A 537 2.96 -15.05 21.40
N ARG A 538 2.86 -16.06 20.54
CA ARG A 538 4.01 -16.87 20.08
C ARG A 538 3.95 -17.04 18.56
N LEU A 539 5.10 -16.97 17.88
CA LEU A 539 5.24 -17.38 16.48
C LEU A 539 5.51 -18.89 16.40
N SER A 540 5.03 -19.55 15.35
CA SER A 540 5.04 -21.00 15.21
C SER A 540 5.00 -21.50 13.77
N ASP A 541 5.61 -22.66 13.53
CA ASP A 541 5.47 -23.51 12.33
C ASP A 541 4.79 -24.87 12.65
N ARG A 542 4.32 -25.06 13.90
CA ARG A 542 3.88 -26.31 14.56
C ARG A 542 4.99 -27.23 15.11
N ALA A 543 6.25 -27.05 14.74
CA ALA A 543 7.38 -27.82 15.29
C ALA A 543 8.16 -27.02 16.34
N THR A 544 8.37 -25.73 16.08
CA THR A 544 9.10 -24.76 16.91
C THR A 544 8.13 -23.63 17.28
N SER A 545 8.21 -23.12 18.52
CA SER A 545 7.42 -21.95 18.92
C SER A 545 8.22 -20.96 19.78
N VAL A 546 8.33 -19.73 19.29
CA VAL A 546 9.13 -18.63 19.89
C VAL A 546 8.17 -17.56 20.44
N PRO A 547 8.34 -17.07 21.69
CA PRO A 547 7.51 -16.00 22.22
C PRO A 547 7.77 -14.68 21.47
N VAL A 548 6.71 -13.89 21.27
CA VAL A 548 6.81 -12.55 20.64
C VAL A 548 7.16 -11.51 21.71
N PRO A 549 8.18 -10.66 21.52
CA PRO A 549 8.58 -9.62 22.48
C PRO A 549 7.65 -8.40 22.42
N ASN A 550 6.37 -8.57 22.80
CA ASN A 550 5.33 -7.54 22.80
C ASN A 550 5.49 -6.51 23.96
N THR A 551 6.64 -5.82 23.98
CA THR A 551 7.16 -5.07 25.14
C THR A 551 6.82 -3.57 25.15
N GLY A 552 6.26 -3.01 24.07
CA GLY A 552 6.16 -1.57 23.85
C GLY A 552 5.31 -0.79 24.87
N PHE A 553 4.54 -1.48 25.71
CA PHE A 553 3.76 -0.88 26.80
C PHE A 553 4.30 -1.19 28.21
N GLN A 554 5.40 -1.93 28.35
CA GLN A 554 5.84 -2.48 29.66
C GLN A 554 6.12 -1.41 30.74
N PHE A 555 6.58 -0.22 30.33
CA PHE A 555 6.90 0.87 31.24
C PHE A 555 5.75 1.86 31.48
N ARG A 556 4.53 1.60 30.96
CA ARG A 556 3.39 2.52 31.04
C ARG A 556 3.00 2.89 32.48
N GLU A 557 3.28 2.04 33.45
CA GLU A 557 3.06 2.31 34.88
C GLU A 557 3.95 3.42 35.46
N LEU A 558 5.10 3.72 34.84
CA LEU A 558 5.99 4.79 35.26
C LEU A 558 5.40 6.20 35.00
N ARG A 559 4.26 6.28 34.30
CA ARG A 559 3.56 7.51 33.95
C ARG A 559 3.17 8.33 35.18
N GLY A 560 3.86 9.46 35.37
CA GLY A 560 3.66 10.39 36.48
C GLY A 560 4.62 10.14 37.65
N ARG A 561 4.18 10.54 38.86
CA ARG A 561 5.06 10.64 40.05
C ARG A 561 4.99 9.47 41.04
N ARG A 562 4.05 8.52 40.89
CA ARG A 562 3.88 7.43 41.88
C ARG A 562 5.11 6.53 41.99
N ASN A 563 5.73 6.20 40.85
CA ASN A 563 6.89 5.30 40.79
C ASN A 563 8.20 6.08 40.56
N ALA A 564 8.38 7.20 41.26
CA ALA A 564 9.50 8.13 41.03
C ALA A 564 10.90 7.49 41.23
N ALA A 565 11.02 6.56 42.17
CA ALA A 565 12.27 5.86 42.51
C ALA A 565 12.47 4.54 41.73
N ALA A 566 11.60 4.21 40.77
CA ALA A 566 11.81 3.03 39.92
C ALA A 566 12.96 3.27 38.95
N ALA A 567 13.78 2.23 38.72
CA ALA A 567 14.85 2.25 37.73
C ALA A 567 14.30 2.54 36.32
N LEU A 568 15.11 3.21 35.51
CA LEU A 568 14.79 3.55 34.13
C LEU A 568 15.62 2.64 33.19
N PRO A 569 15.13 2.34 31.97
CA PRO A 569 15.96 1.75 30.92
C PRO A 569 17.16 2.67 30.54
N PRO A 570 18.22 2.12 29.92
CA PRO A 570 19.36 2.91 29.42
C PRO A 570 18.93 4.07 28.50
N GLY A 571 19.67 5.18 28.53
CA GLY A 571 19.38 6.37 27.72
C GLY A 571 18.17 7.20 28.16
N TRP A 572 17.48 6.86 29.27
CA TRP A 572 16.28 7.58 29.73
C TRP A 572 16.50 8.33 31.04
N SER A 573 16.06 9.59 31.09
CA SER A 573 16.10 10.42 32.29
C SER A 573 14.75 11.12 32.59
N ARG A 574 14.51 11.46 33.87
CA ARG A 574 13.25 12.08 34.34
C ARG A 574 13.36 13.62 34.32
N SER A 575 12.44 14.26 33.59
CA SER A 575 12.28 15.72 33.55
C SER A 575 10.98 16.14 34.25
N GLY A 576 11.05 16.26 35.58
CA GLY A 576 9.98 16.76 36.46
C GLY A 576 8.75 15.85 36.60
N ALA A 577 7.85 15.86 35.62
CA ALA A 577 6.68 14.97 35.54
C ALA A 577 6.68 14.12 34.26
N HIS A 578 7.70 14.30 33.42
CA HIS A 578 7.89 13.69 32.11
C HIS A 578 9.24 12.97 32.06
N PHE A 579 9.54 12.39 30.91
CA PHE A 579 10.79 11.72 30.60
C PHE A 579 11.37 12.33 29.32
N VAL A 580 12.69 12.24 29.17
CA VAL A 580 13.43 12.54 27.95
C VAL A 580 14.39 11.39 27.67
N HIS A 581 14.81 11.26 26.41
CA HIS A 581 15.73 10.24 25.95
C HIS A 581 16.99 10.92 25.44
N ASP A 582 18.17 10.41 25.81
CA ASP A 582 19.45 11.08 25.59
C ASP A 582 19.82 11.17 24.09
N GLY A 583 19.14 10.41 23.22
CA GLY A 583 19.22 10.53 21.76
C GLY A 583 18.26 11.55 21.12
N ASP A 584 17.29 12.13 21.85
CA ASP A 584 16.31 13.08 21.30
C ASP A 584 15.90 14.18 22.31
N ASP A 585 16.72 15.24 22.38
CA ASP A 585 16.47 16.48 23.15
C ASP A 585 15.13 17.18 22.82
N ASN A 586 14.51 16.87 21.68
CA ASN A 586 13.33 17.58 21.19
C ASN A 586 12.02 16.92 21.63
N THR A 587 12.01 15.62 21.89
CA THR A 587 10.80 14.90 22.29
C THR A 587 10.69 14.74 23.80
N VAL A 588 9.50 15.02 24.32
CA VAL A 588 9.12 14.85 25.73
C VAL A 588 8.12 13.72 25.82
N PHE A 589 8.30 12.83 26.79
CA PHE A 589 7.54 11.58 26.92
C PHE A 589 6.79 11.50 28.25
N ARG A 590 5.68 10.75 28.26
CA ARG A 590 4.83 10.48 29.43
C ARG A 590 5.36 9.34 30.29
N TYR A 591 6.06 8.39 29.66
CA TYR A 591 6.76 7.24 30.25
C TYR A 591 7.82 6.77 29.23
N PRO A 592 8.90 6.07 29.64
CA PRO A 592 9.93 5.61 28.72
C PRO A 592 9.44 4.43 27.87
N VAL A 593 10.05 4.15 26.73
CA VAL A 593 9.74 3.00 25.86
C VAL A 593 11.01 2.17 25.63
N PRO A 594 10.92 0.83 25.47
CA PRO A 594 12.09 0.04 25.08
C PRO A 594 12.70 0.55 23.77
N VAL A 595 14.03 0.62 23.77
CA VAL A 595 14.89 0.95 22.63
C VAL A 595 16.04 -0.05 22.63
N GLU A 596 16.59 -0.35 21.47
CA GLU A 596 17.87 -1.09 21.35
C GLU A 596 18.99 -0.06 21.26
N ASP A 597 20.06 -0.25 22.03
CA ASP A 597 21.25 0.60 21.93
C ASP A 597 21.89 0.46 20.54
N PRO A 598 22.46 1.53 19.95
CA PRO A 598 23.14 1.43 18.67
C PRO A 598 24.34 0.47 18.79
N PRO A 599 24.53 -0.48 17.84
CA PRO A 599 25.62 -1.45 17.94
C PRO A 599 26.99 -0.77 17.90
N GLU A 600 27.92 -1.30 18.70
CA GLU A 600 29.30 -0.79 18.79
C GLU A 600 30.03 -0.84 17.44
N GLU A 601 31.05 0.02 17.27
CA GLU A 601 31.69 0.27 15.98
C GLU A 601 32.40 -0.98 15.40
N GLY A 602 31.72 -1.67 14.49
CA GLY A 602 32.26 -2.78 13.70
C GLY A 602 31.26 -3.92 13.49
N GLU A 603 30.44 -4.22 14.49
CA GLU A 603 29.54 -5.39 14.46
C GLU A 603 28.15 -5.07 13.90
N VAL A 604 28.08 -4.59 12.65
CA VAL A 604 26.81 -4.50 11.91
C VAL A 604 26.40 -5.87 11.37
N SER A 605 26.17 -6.82 12.29
CA SER A 605 25.32 -7.98 11.98
C SER A 605 23.91 -7.44 11.70
N PRO A 606 23.33 -7.65 10.50
CA PRO A 606 21.95 -7.24 10.27
C PRO A 606 21.04 -8.01 11.24
N PRO A 607 20.07 -7.33 11.88
CA PRO A 607 19.18 -8.01 12.82
C PRO A 607 18.43 -9.15 12.11
N PRO A 608 18.01 -10.20 12.83
CA PRO A 608 17.33 -11.36 12.23
C PRO A 608 16.15 -10.90 11.38
N GLY A 609 16.29 -11.04 10.05
CA GLY A 609 15.26 -10.59 9.11
C GLY A 609 13.94 -11.34 9.33
N GLU A 610 12.85 -10.83 8.79
CA GLU A 610 11.48 -11.35 9.03
C GLU A 610 11.27 -12.85 8.75
N LEU A 611 12.22 -13.50 8.05
CA LEU A 611 12.27 -14.92 7.73
C LEU A 611 13.03 -15.80 8.75
N ALA A 612 13.60 -15.21 9.81
CA ALA A 612 14.30 -15.93 10.89
C ALA A 612 13.33 -16.52 11.94
N TYR A 613 12.07 -16.08 11.94
CA TYR A 613 11.01 -16.63 12.77
C TYR A 613 10.47 -17.94 12.20
N PRO A 614 10.05 -18.91 13.04
CA PRO A 614 9.81 -20.30 12.60
C PRO A 614 8.74 -20.41 11.50
N GLY A 615 7.65 -19.65 11.60
CA GLY A 615 6.57 -19.71 10.62
C GLY A 615 5.52 -18.62 10.76
N PRO A 616 4.53 -18.58 9.85
CA PRO A 616 3.50 -17.55 9.78
C PRO A 616 2.35 -17.70 10.80
N LEU A 617 2.39 -18.72 11.67
CA LEU A 617 1.29 -18.99 12.59
C LEU A 617 1.49 -18.23 13.91
N LEU A 618 0.49 -17.46 14.33
CA LEU A 618 0.40 -16.95 15.70
C LEU A 618 -0.31 -17.99 16.56
N ALA A 619 0.41 -18.55 17.53
CA ALA A 619 -0.11 -19.41 18.59
C ALA A 619 -0.34 -18.57 19.84
N PHE A 620 -1.55 -18.58 20.38
CA PHE A 620 -1.93 -17.82 21.58
C PHE A 620 -3.17 -18.41 22.26
N ARG A 621 -3.36 -18.11 23.55
CA ARG A 621 -4.52 -18.52 24.34
C ARG A 621 -5.40 -17.31 24.62
N THR A 622 -6.71 -17.45 24.45
CA THR A 622 -7.69 -16.36 24.63
C THR A 622 -9.11 -16.89 24.80
N THR A 623 -10.04 -16.02 25.18
CA THR A 623 -11.50 -16.29 25.14
C THR A 623 -12.04 -16.20 23.70
N SER A 624 -13.01 -17.07 23.37
CA SER A 624 -13.81 -17.00 22.14
C SER A 624 -15.30 -16.88 22.44
N GLY A 625 -16.07 -16.33 21.50
CA GLY A 625 -17.53 -16.30 21.58
C GLY A 625 -18.17 -16.33 20.19
N ILE A 626 -19.32 -17.01 20.10
CA ILE A 626 -20.15 -17.05 18.89
C ILE A 626 -21.35 -16.13 19.12
N PHE A 627 -21.54 -15.16 18.23
CA PHE A 627 -22.55 -14.12 18.35
C PHE A 627 -23.42 -14.04 17.10
N ASP A 628 -24.69 -13.70 17.30
CA ASP A 628 -25.61 -13.30 16.24
C ASP A 628 -25.15 -11.97 15.62
N VAL A 629 -25.18 -11.86 14.29
CA VAL A 629 -24.79 -10.66 13.54
C VAL A 629 -25.80 -10.29 12.47
N ASP A 630 -25.82 -9.01 12.09
CA ASP A 630 -26.48 -8.57 10.86
C ASP A 630 -25.64 -7.54 10.10
N PHE A 631 -25.97 -7.33 8.82
CA PHE A 631 -25.42 -6.25 8.01
C PHE A 631 -25.96 -4.89 8.48
N SER A 632 -25.05 -3.95 8.74
CA SER A 632 -25.38 -2.59 9.20
C SER A 632 -25.21 -1.56 8.07
N VAL A 633 -24.02 -1.49 7.45
CA VAL A 633 -23.71 -0.49 6.42
C VAL A 633 -22.54 -0.92 5.53
N THR A 634 -22.54 -0.48 4.27
CA THR A 634 -21.40 -0.56 3.37
C THR A 634 -20.52 0.68 3.49
N LEU A 635 -19.21 0.48 3.70
CA LEU A 635 -18.22 1.56 3.60
C LEU A 635 -17.47 1.45 2.27
N SER A 636 -17.37 2.56 1.54
CA SER A 636 -16.49 2.70 0.38
C SER A 636 -15.97 4.14 0.29
N PRO A 637 -14.68 4.37 -0.02
CA PRO A 637 -14.18 5.70 -0.34
C PRO A 637 -14.79 6.17 -1.67
N LYS A 638 -15.21 7.44 -1.71
CA LYS A 638 -15.78 8.06 -2.92
C LYS A 638 -14.84 7.91 -4.10
N ASP A 639 -15.43 7.71 -5.28
CA ASP A 639 -14.74 7.64 -6.58
C ASP A 639 -13.72 6.47 -6.72
N THR A 640 -13.85 5.41 -5.90
CA THR A 640 -13.03 4.19 -6.02
C THR A 640 -13.73 3.05 -6.77
N ILE A 641 -12.92 2.15 -7.34
CA ILE A 641 -13.38 1.01 -8.16
C ILE A 641 -13.65 -0.26 -7.32
N ASN A 642 -13.06 -0.34 -6.12
CA ASN A 642 -13.20 -1.50 -5.25
C ASN A 642 -14.66 -1.65 -4.76
N PRO A 643 -15.16 -2.88 -4.61
CA PRO A 643 -16.44 -3.11 -3.91
C PRO A 643 -16.36 -2.56 -2.47
N PRO A 644 -17.47 -2.09 -1.90
CA PRO A 644 -17.51 -1.67 -0.50
C PRO A 644 -17.06 -2.79 0.44
N VAL A 645 -16.63 -2.42 1.65
CA VAL A 645 -16.48 -3.37 2.76
C VAL A 645 -17.75 -3.38 3.60
N ALA A 646 -18.16 -4.56 4.07
CA ALA A 646 -19.30 -4.71 4.96
C ALA A 646 -18.93 -4.34 6.41
N VAL A 647 -19.79 -3.56 7.05
CA VAL A 647 -19.82 -3.35 8.50
C VAL A 647 -21.13 -3.96 9.02
N GLY A 648 -21.03 -4.76 10.08
CA GLY A 648 -22.17 -5.42 10.71
C GLY A 648 -22.23 -5.15 12.21
N ASN A 649 -23.43 -5.29 12.80
CA ASN A 649 -23.60 -5.24 14.24
C ASN A 649 -23.30 -6.61 14.87
N ILE A 650 -22.93 -6.60 16.15
CA ILE A 650 -22.79 -7.79 16.99
C ILE A 650 -23.89 -7.73 18.05
N TRP A 651 -24.67 -8.80 18.16
CA TRP A 651 -25.83 -8.89 19.05
C TRP A 651 -25.57 -9.88 20.21
N GLY A 652 -25.92 -9.44 21.41
CA GLY A 652 -25.94 -10.27 22.62
C GLY A 652 -27.33 -10.87 22.87
N ARG A 653 -27.46 -11.63 23.97
CA ARG A 653 -28.73 -12.26 24.36
C ARG A 653 -29.88 -11.25 24.39
N GLY A 654 -31.02 -11.62 23.79
CA GLY A 654 -32.21 -10.76 23.68
C GLY A 654 -32.15 -9.73 22.54
N ARG A 655 -31.33 -9.96 21.50
CA ARG A 655 -31.08 -9.01 20.38
C ARG A 655 -30.69 -7.61 20.86
N ARG A 656 -29.89 -7.53 21.94
CA ARG A 656 -29.28 -6.27 22.40
C ARG A 656 -27.99 -6.01 21.62
N TRP A 657 -27.81 -4.80 21.10
CA TRP A 657 -26.54 -4.40 20.47
C TRP A 657 -25.41 -4.44 21.50
N ILE A 658 -24.28 -5.03 21.14
CA ILE A 658 -23.09 -5.14 22.01
C ILE A 658 -21.78 -4.77 21.30
N GLY A 659 -21.80 -4.45 20.02
CA GLY A 659 -20.60 -4.11 19.26
C GLY A 659 -20.82 -4.02 17.76
N GLU A 660 -19.72 -3.79 17.05
CA GLU A 660 -19.64 -3.69 15.59
C GLU A 660 -18.42 -4.44 15.08
N PHE A 661 -18.49 -4.93 13.84
CA PHE A 661 -17.34 -5.50 13.14
C PHE A 661 -17.27 -5.08 11.68
N ARG A 662 -16.07 -5.18 11.12
CA ARG A 662 -15.78 -4.94 9.71
C ARG A 662 -15.20 -6.20 9.08
N ALA A 663 -15.85 -6.66 8.01
CA ALA A 663 -15.38 -7.75 7.17
C ALA A 663 -14.07 -7.38 6.45
N HIS A 664 -13.41 -8.36 5.84
CA HIS A 664 -12.31 -8.13 4.89
C HIS A 664 -12.81 -7.98 3.46
N ASP A 665 -13.84 -8.72 3.08
CA ASP A 665 -14.55 -8.57 1.81
C ASP A 665 -15.91 -7.87 2.01
N GLY A 666 -16.70 -7.78 0.95
CA GLY A 666 -18.02 -7.16 0.97
C GLY A 666 -19.14 -8.14 1.34
N TRP A 667 -18.81 -9.34 1.83
CA TRP A 667 -19.78 -10.41 2.01
C TRP A 667 -20.30 -10.51 3.45
N LEU A 668 -21.53 -10.06 3.63
CA LEU A 668 -22.50 -10.58 4.61
C LEU A 668 -23.76 -10.90 3.80
N GLY A 669 -24.00 -12.16 3.42
CA GLY A 669 -25.22 -12.63 2.74
C GLY A 669 -25.47 -12.28 1.25
N ILE A 670 -25.04 -11.11 0.74
CA ILE A 670 -25.63 -10.46 -0.48
C ILE A 670 -25.48 -11.22 -1.84
N GLN A 671 -24.85 -12.40 -1.91
CA GLN A 671 -24.81 -13.21 -3.16
C GLN A 671 -25.71 -14.46 -3.19
N SER A 672 -26.52 -14.69 -2.16
CA SER A 672 -27.63 -15.66 -2.20
C SER A 672 -28.97 -14.95 -2.07
N SER A 673 -29.96 -15.35 -2.87
CA SER A 673 -31.37 -14.93 -2.79
C SER A 673 -32.12 -15.46 -1.54
N ASN A 674 -31.37 -15.81 -0.50
CA ASN A 674 -31.75 -16.68 0.61
C ASN A 674 -31.09 -16.17 1.92
N TYR A 675 -31.04 -14.85 2.14
CA TYR A 675 -30.54 -14.27 3.38
C TYR A 675 -31.67 -14.16 4.40
N ASP A 676 -31.76 -15.15 5.28
CA ASP A 676 -32.86 -15.28 6.26
C ASP A 676 -32.59 -14.55 7.60
N GLY A 677 -31.48 -13.79 7.69
CA GLY A 677 -31.29 -12.74 8.71
C GLY A 677 -30.56 -13.11 10.00
N ASP A 678 -30.33 -14.40 10.28
CA ASP A 678 -29.64 -14.86 11.50
C ASP A 678 -28.31 -15.58 11.17
N GLU A 679 -27.28 -14.82 10.75
CA GLU A 679 -25.90 -15.34 10.66
C GLU A 679 -25.21 -15.33 12.03
N LYS A 680 -24.38 -16.35 12.31
CA LYS A 680 -23.59 -16.47 13.55
C LYS A 680 -22.11 -16.60 13.24
N LEU A 681 -21.30 -15.72 13.82
CA LEU A 681 -19.85 -15.66 13.57
C LEU A 681 -19.05 -15.91 14.84
N GLU A 682 -17.91 -16.58 14.70
CA GLU A 682 -16.94 -16.77 15.78
C GLU A 682 -15.98 -15.58 15.87
N PHE A 683 -15.88 -15.01 17.07
CA PHE A 683 -14.97 -13.93 17.40
C PHE A 683 -14.00 -14.39 18.50
N VAL A 684 -12.72 -14.01 18.40
CA VAL A 684 -11.70 -14.25 19.44
C VAL A 684 -11.12 -12.93 19.95
N ALA A 685 -10.94 -12.81 21.27
CA ALA A 685 -10.37 -11.60 21.87
C ALA A 685 -8.87 -11.50 21.60
N ILE A 686 -8.38 -10.28 21.32
CA ILE A 686 -6.95 -10.00 21.07
C ILE A 686 -6.36 -8.90 21.94
N SER A 687 -7.17 -7.96 22.44
CA SER A 687 -6.78 -6.96 23.44
C SER A 687 -8.01 -6.26 24.01
N ALA A 688 -7.87 -5.63 25.18
CA ALA A 688 -8.90 -4.75 25.74
C ALA A 688 -8.53 -3.28 25.50
N VAL A 689 -9.51 -2.39 25.55
CA VAL A 689 -9.36 -0.94 25.36
C VAL A 689 -10.12 -0.20 26.46
N VAL A 690 -9.59 0.96 26.85
CA VAL A 690 -10.35 2.02 27.52
C VAL A 690 -10.41 3.21 26.58
N GLU A 691 -11.61 3.66 26.25
CA GLU A 691 -11.86 4.92 25.54
C GLU A 691 -12.38 5.98 26.51
N ARG A 692 -12.09 7.27 26.27
CA ARG A 692 -12.58 8.36 27.12
C ARG A 692 -12.92 9.63 26.36
N GLY A 693 -14.16 10.08 26.50
CA GLY A 693 -14.71 11.31 25.91
C GLY A 693 -15.04 11.24 24.40
N VAL A 694 -14.46 10.29 23.66
CA VAL A 694 -14.77 10.00 22.25
C VAL A 694 -14.30 8.59 21.91
N SER A 695 -14.99 7.92 20.96
CA SER A 695 -14.58 6.63 20.40
C SER A 695 -13.81 6.76 19.08
N LEU A 696 -12.93 5.81 18.79
CA LEU A 696 -12.29 5.58 17.49
C LEU A 696 -12.80 4.31 16.77
N VAL A 697 -13.72 3.59 17.40
CA VAL A 697 -14.22 2.28 16.96
C VAL A 697 -15.74 2.21 16.80
N PHE A 698 -16.49 3.07 17.50
CA PHE A 698 -17.94 3.18 17.40
C PHE A 698 -18.39 4.59 16.98
N PRO A 699 -19.61 4.73 16.43
CA PRO A 699 -20.28 6.02 16.24
C PRO A 699 -20.42 6.84 17.54
N PRO A 700 -20.53 8.19 17.47
CA PRO A 700 -20.68 9.03 18.66
C PRO A 700 -21.91 8.69 19.50
N ASP A 701 -23.03 8.40 18.84
CA ASP A 701 -24.29 7.97 19.47
C ASP A 701 -24.13 6.67 20.26
N ARG A 702 -23.47 5.64 19.69
CA ARG A 702 -23.12 4.39 20.39
C ARG A 702 -22.15 4.59 21.55
N PHE A 703 -21.24 5.56 21.44
CA PHE A 703 -20.37 5.94 22.55
C PHE A 703 -21.15 6.62 23.68
N GLU A 704 -22.05 7.54 23.36
CA GLU A 704 -22.92 8.24 24.32
C GLU A 704 -23.94 7.31 24.99
N GLU A 705 -24.45 6.28 24.28
CA GLU A 705 -25.38 5.26 24.82
C GLU A 705 -24.71 4.34 25.87
N HIS A 706 -23.39 4.18 25.83
CA HIS A 706 -22.70 3.08 26.54
C HIS A 706 -21.52 3.49 27.44
N ALA A 707 -21.03 4.73 27.33
CA ALA A 707 -20.01 5.25 28.23
C ALA A 707 -20.55 5.40 29.67
N ASP A 708 -19.68 5.30 30.67
CA ASP A 708 -20.03 5.54 32.07
C ASP A 708 -20.25 7.04 32.36
N SER A 709 -20.70 7.35 33.58
CA SER A 709 -20.93 8.74 34.03
C SER A 709 -19.67 9.62 34.14
N LYS A 710 -18.48 9.10 33.77
CA LYS A 710 -17.20 9.82 33.67
C LYS A 710 -16.73 9.94 32.20
N GLY A 711 -17.58 9.51 31.26
CA GLY A 711 -17.33 9.46 29.83
C GLY A 711 -16.31 8.38 29.45
N VAL A 712 -16.29 7.23 30.15
CA VAL A 712 -15.36 6.12 29.91
C VAL A 712 -16.09 4.91 29.34
N LEU A 713 -15.55 4.33 28.26
CA LEU A 713 -16.04 3.09 27.65
C LEU A 713 -14.97 2.00 27.73
N GLU A 714 -15.36 0.76 28.01
CA GLU A 714 -14.46 -0.40 27.99
C GLU A 714 -14.89 -1.40 26.91
N VAL A 715 -13.92 -1.80 26.07
CA VAL A 715 -14.15 -2.50 24.81
C VAL A 715 -13.13 -3.60 24.62
N VAL A 716 -13.54 -4.79 24.18
CA VAL A 716 -12.66 -5.86 23.72
C VAL A 716 -12.49 -5.74 22.21
N ASN A 717 -11.25 -5.66 21.75
CA ASN A 717 -10.89 -5.84 20.35
C ASN A 717 -10.94 -7.33 20.02
N VAL A 718 -11.68 -7.68 18.98
CA VAL A 718 -11.88 -9.07 18.55
C VAL A 718 -11.51 -9.25 17.09
N LEU A 719 -11.04 -10.45 16.74
CA LEU A 719 -10.94 -10.87 15.34
C LEU A 719 -12.12 -11.79 15.03
N TRP A 720 -12.87 -11.47 13.97
CA TRP A 720 -13.72 -12.47 13.33
C TRP A 720 -12.81 -13.49 12.64
N ILE A 721 -12.99 -14.77 13.00
CA ILE A 721 -12.24 -15.88 12.42
C ILE A 721 -13.14 -16.90 11.72
N GLU A 722 -12.56 -17.61 10.76
CA GLU A 722 -13.08 -18.85 10.18
C GLU A 722 -12.07 -19.97 10.47
N ARG A 723 -12.55 -21.17 10.80
CA ARG A 723 -11.69 -22.33 11.07
C ARG A 723 -11.66 -23.29 9.87
N ILE A 724 -10.49 -23.42 9.24
CA ILE A 724 -10.26 -24.31 8.10
C ILE A 724 -9.15 -25.30 8.48
N ALA A 725 -9.45 -26.61 8.44
CA ALA A 725 -8.51 -27.69 8.77
C ALA A 725 -7.75 -27.49 10.11
N GLY A 726 -8.43 -26.96 11.13
CA GLY A 726 -7.87 -26.70 12.46
C GLY A 726 -7.03 -25.44 12.60
N LEU A 727 -6.84 -24.65 11.52
CA LEU A 727 -6.26 -23.31 11.58
C LEU A 727 -7.37 -22.26 11.61
N ALA A 728 -7.18 -21.22 12.42
CA ALA A 728 -8.00 -20.01 12.35
C ALA A 728 -7.47 -19.10 11.24
N TYR A 729 -8.37 -18.46 10.49
CA TYR A 729 -8.06 -17.43 9.51
C TYR A 729 -8.89 -16.19 9.81
N ARG A 730 -8.23 -15.04 9.89
CA ARG A 730 -8.87 -13.74 10.12
C ARG A 730 -9.71 -13.35 8.91
N ARG A 731 -11.03 -13.18 9.13
CA ARG A 731 -12.02 -12.70 8.16
C ARG A 731 -12.50 -11.27 8.42
N GLY A 732 -12.26 -10.75 9.62
CA GLY A 732 -12.60 -9.37 9.96
C GLY A 732 -11.92 -8.88 11.22
N ILE A 733 -12.39 -7.74 11.71
CA ILE A 733 -12.02 -7.15 13.00
C ILE A 733 -13.25 -6.46 13.58
N GLY A 734 -13.48 -6.64 14.87
CA GLY A 734 -14.61 -6.03 15.58
C GLY A 734 -14.23 -5.54 16.96
N HIS A 735 -15.22 -4.90 17.58
CA HIS A 735 -15.10 -4.21 18.85
C HIS A 735 -16.39 -4.49 19.64
N VAL A 736 -16.28 -5.07 20.83
CA VAL A 736 -17.41 -5.53 21.67
C VAL A 736 -17.34 -4.87 23.05
N LEU A 737 -18.46 -4.45 23.62
CA LEU A 737 -18.53 -3.92 24.98
C LEU A 737 -18.00 -4.96 26.00
N GLN A 738 -17.03 -4.57 26.83
CA GLN A 738 -16.35 -5.48 27.78
C GLN A 738 -17.35 -6.29 28.64
N LYS A 739 -18.33 -5.60 29.24
CA LYS A 739 -19.38 -6.22 30.08
C LYS A 739 -20.27 -7.23 29.35
N ALA A 740 -20.37 -7.15 28.03
CA ALA A 740 -21.12 -8.11 27.21
C ALA A 740 -20.23 -9.29 26.79
N TRP A 741 -18.95 -9.03 26.52
CA TRP A 741 -17.96 -10.07 26.28
C TRP A 741 -17.81 -10.99 27.50
N ASP A 742 -17.55 -10.42 28.68
CA ASP A 742 -17.33 -11.17 29.93
C ASP A 742 -18.54 -12.03 30.34
N ALA A 743 -19.74 -11.68 29.85
CA ALA A 743 -20.98 -12.41 30.13
C ALA A 743 -21.29 -13.55 29.14
N HIS A 744 -20.53 -13.66 28.03
CA HIS A 744 -20.84 -14.56 26.90
C HIS A 744 -19.64 -15.38 26.40
N ALA A 745 -18.42 -14.84 26.47
CA ALA A 745 -17.17 -15.44 25.97
C ALA A 745 -16.23 -15.76 27.15
N VAL A 746 -16.60 -16.74 27.97
CA VAL A 746 -15.94 -17.04 29.25
C VAL A 746 -14.86 -18.13 29.13
N ASP A 747 -15.01 -19.04 28.16
CA ASP A 747 -14.11 -20.19 28.00
C ASP A 747 -12.81 -19.82 27.27
N GLU A 748 -11.68 -20.09 27.91
CA GLU A 748 -10.35 -19.98 27.29
C GLU A 748 -10.08 -21.14 26.32
N MET A 749 -9.45 -20.83 25.19
CA MET A 749 -8.98 -21.82 24.22
C MET A 749 -7.69 -21.39 23.54
N ASP A 750 -6.95 -22.38 23.04
CA ASP A 750 -5.74 -22.15 22.25
C ASP A 750 -6.09 -21.94 20.77
N ILE A 751 -5.59 -20.85 20.20
CA ILE A 751 -5.78 -20.41 18.82
C ILE A 751 -4.47 -20.53 18.07
N LEU A 752 -4.54 -21.06 16.83
CA LEU A 752 -3.44 -21.11 15.88
C LEU A 752 -3.88 -20.39 14.59
N LEU A 753 -3.51 -19.11 14.49
CA LEU A 753 -3.97 -18.15 13.49
C LEU A 753 -2.97 -18.03 12.34
N GLY A 754 -3.37 -18.38 11.12
CA GLY A 754 -2.55 -18.37 9.89
C GLY A 754 -2.90 -17.27 8.90
#